data_AF-A0A9E4GTA5-F1
#
_entry.id   AF-A0A9E4GTA5-F1
#
_cell.length_a   1.000
_cell.length_b   1.000
_cell.length_c   1.000
_cell.angle_alpha   90.00
_cell.angle_beta   90.00
_cell.angle_gamma   90.00
#
_symmetry.space_group_name_H-M   'P 1'
#
loop_
_entity.id
_entity.type
_entity.pdbx_description
1 polymer ?
#
loop_
_entity_poly.entity_id
_entity_poly.type
_entity_poly.pdbx_seq_one_letter_code
_entity_poly.pdbx_strand_id
1 'polypeptide(L)'
;MAERGVRVHLNSRIERASPGAATAAGVVRGAQCAAWSGAARPFDRQGTSRTAVIAGQAQDPGNGPACGIEGTAAFEVSDVAAASAHDAADILATAGGQPSLKRSGTAQGTREGAACEAGLPAALHTADGAVYELDEVLWVTQAGAQLWLTDSGLSTDEDGFVAVGPTLESISHPGIFAAGDCAAVLEHPREKAGVFAVRQGPPLAENLRRALRGIALKPFAPQRRYLSLISTGDRRAVATRGGPIVLDGEWVWRWKDWIDRRFMRKFADLPEMGDAEKLDLASGLAGDDAIKELSAIAMRCGGCGAKVGATVLGRVMNEIEPVARDDVLIGLADPDDAAVVETPPGKVMVHTVDSFRAMIDDPYLFGRIAANHSLGDVFAMGGEPQTALAIATLPYGIESQVEDTLSQMMAGATEVLHEAGAALVGGHTSEGAELALGFAVSGLIDREKILRKGGMRPGDRLLVTKPLGTGALFAANMRHKARGAWITAALDSMQISNHAGARCLHRRSSSACTDVTGFGLLGHLVEMIRASEVEVELELGAIPILPGALDTVAAGITSSLQPQNLRLRRAVRDQDRVADDPRWPLLFDPQTAGGLLASVAESEAEACVEELRSLGYPHTALIGRVIARSDALEPITLSV
;
A
#
# COMPACT_ATOMS: atom_id res chain seq x y z
N MET A 1 5.94 1.38 35.89
CA MET A 1 6.43 -0.01 35.81
C MET A 1 5.95 -0.58 34.48
N ALA A 2 6.90 -0.71 33.56
CA ALA A 2 6.90 -1.38 32.26
C ALA A 2 5.60 -2.06 31.75
N GLU A 3 4.93 -1.41 30.79
CA GLU A 3 4.23 -2.11 29.72
C GLU A 3 5.28 -2.62 28.73
N ARG A 4 5.70 -3.88 28.91
CA ARG A 4 6.51 -4.60 27.92
C ARG A 4 5.60 -5.12 26.82
N GLY A 5 5.93 -4.78 25.58
CA GLY A 5 5.27 -5.25 24.38
C GLY A 5 5.23 -6.77 24.26
N VAL A 6 4.05 -7.29 23.90
CA VAL A 6 3.83 -8.66 23.47
C VAL A 6 2.96 -8.60 22.20
N ARG A 7 3.54 -8.28 21.04
CA ARG A 7 2.85 -8.27 19.73
C ARG A 7 3.39 -9.28 18.70
N VAL A 8 4.30 -10.18 19.07
CA VAL A 8 5.03 -11.03 18.10
C VAL A 8 4.76 -12.54 18.25
N HIS A 9 3.98 -12.99 19.24
CA HIS A 9 3.84 -14.43 19.51
C HIS A 9 2.60 -15.13 18.90
N LEU A 10 1.54 -14.40 18.54
CA LEU A 10 0.29 -14.96 17.99
C LEU A 10 0.42 -15.46 16.55
N ASN A 11 0.99 -14.65 15.65
CA ASN A 11 1.28 -15.09 14.28
C ASN A 11 2.14 -16.35 14.27
N SER A 12 3.11 -16.48 15.18
CA SER A 12 3.94 -17.68 15.25
C SER A 12 3.19 -18.94 15.70
N ARG A 13 2.06 -18.82 16.41
CA ARG A 13 1.23 -19.96 16.86
C ARG A 13 0.17 -20.33 15.84
N ILE A 14 -0.48 -19.34 15.22
CA ILE A 14 -1.42 -19.54 14.10
C ILE A 14 -0.66 -20.11 12.89
N GLU A 15 0.52 -19.57 12.54
CA GLU A 15 1.38 -20.11 11.47
C GLU A 15 1.92 -21.51 11.82
N ARG A 16 2.03 -21.86 13.11
CA ARG A 16 2.38 -23.21 13.58
C ARG A 16 1.21 -24.19 13.55
N ALA A 17 -0.03 -23.71 13.64
CA ALA A 17 -1.25 -24.53 13.63
C ALA A 17 -1.87 -24.66 12.22
N SER A 18 -1.73 -23.62 11.39
CA SER A 18 -2.23 -23.52 10.02
C SER A 18 -1.36 -22.52 9.21
N PRO A 19 -0.27 -22.99 8.58
CA PRO A 19 0.65 -22.13 7.81
C PRO A 19 -0.06 -21.44 6.64
N GLY A 20 0.15 -20.13 6.45
CA GLY A 20 -0.48 -19.34 5.38
C GLY A 20 -1.76 -18.59 5.78
N ALA A 21 -2.39 -18.90 6.91
CA ALA A 21 -3.59 -18.19 7.38
C ALA A 21 -3.29 -16.71 7.72
N ALA A 22 -2.11 -16.41 8.26
CA ALA A 22 -1.68 -15.04 8.55
C ALA A 22 -1.31 -14.24 7.28
N THR A 23 -1.07 -14.91 6.16
CA THR A 23 -0.77 -14.26 4.87
C THR A 23 -2.01 -13.98 4.02
N ALA A 24 -3.12 -14.69 4.30
CA ALA A 24 -4.44 -14.45 3.70
C ALA A 24 -5.20 -13.30 4.39
N ALA A 25 -4.84 -12.96 5.63
CA ALA A 25 -5.33 -11.79 6.36
C ALA A 25 -4.63 -10.50 5.85
N GLY A 26 -4.81 -10.19 4.57
CA GLY A 26 -4.50 -8.87 4.02
C GLY A 26 -5.67 -7.94 4.31
N VAL A 27 -5.45 -6.87 5.07
CA VAL A 27 -6.43 -5.78 5.20
C VAL A 27 -6.51 -5.07 3.85
N VAL A 28 -7.57 -5.31 3.08
CA VAL A 28 -8.00 -4.39 2.03
C VAL A 28 -8.53 -3.15 2.76
N ARG A 29 -7.72 -2.10 2.84
CA ARG A 29 -8.17 -0.82 3.42
C ARG A 29 -9.13 -0.15 2.44
N GLY A 30 -10.24 0.39 2.94
CA GLY A 30 -11.27 1.08 2.16
C GLY A 30 -10.81 2.27 1.32
N ALA A 31 -9.55 2.70 1.44
CA ALA A 31 -8.97 3.76 0.61
C ALA A 31 -8.92 3.38 -0.89
N GLN A 32 -8.87 2.09 -1.27
CA GLN A 32 -9.01 1.68 -2.68
C GLN A 32 -10.47 1.76 -3.19
N CYS A 33 -11.47 1.81 -2.30
CA CYS A 33 -12.89 1.88 -2.66
C CYS A 33 -13.36 3.32 -2.95
N ALA A 34 -12.74 4.34 -2.35
CA ALA A 34 -13.09 5.73 -2.63
C ALA A 34 -12.86 6.10 -4.11
N ALA A 35 -11.79 5.55 -4.73
CA ALA A 35 -11.52 5.72 -6.15
C ALA A 35 -12.59 5.09 -7.06
N TRP A 36 -13.25 4.00 -6.63
CA TRP A 36 -14.28 3.31 -7.42
C TRP A 36 -15.65 4.01 -7.37
N SER A 37 -15.97 4.69 -6.27
CA SER A 37 -17.21 5.46 -6.15
C SER A 37 -17.29 6.64 -7.14
N GLY A 38 -16.13 7.18 -7.55
CA GLY A 38 -16.01 8.15 -8.65
C GLY A 38 -15.83 7.51 -10.03
N ALA A 39 -15.16 6.36 -10.12
CA ALA A 39 -14.90 5.69 -11.40
C ALA A 39 -16.13 5.00 -12.03
N ALA A 40 -17.20 4.76 -11.27
CA ALA A 40 -18.41 4.09 -11.74
C ALA A 40 -19.33 4.96 -12.64
N ARG A 41 -18.99 6.22 -12.95
CA ARG A 41 -19.74 7.05 -13.91
C ARG A 41 -18.81 7.92 -14.76
N PRO A 42 -18.73 7.81 -16.10
CA PRO A 42 -19.26 6.79 -17.01
C PRO A 42 -18.14 5.99 -17.73
N PHE A 43 -18.24 4.66 -17.70
CA PHE A 43 -17.52 3.73 -18.61
C PHE A 43 -17.98 3.85 -20.08
N ASP A 44 -18.48 5.02 -20.49
CA ASP A 44 -19.12 5.28 -21.78
C ASP A 44 -18.29 6.17 -22.72
N ARG A 45 -16.95 6.02 -22.70
CA ARG A 45 -16.10 6.60 -23.74
C ARG A 45 -15.90 5.58 -24.87
N GLN A 46 -16.34 5.94 -26.07
CA GLN A 46 -16.29 5.13 -27.28
C GLN A 46 -14.83 4.87 -27.69
N GLY A 47 -14.41 3.61 -27.81
CA GLY A 47 -13.24 3.25 -28.65
C GLY A 47 -12.18 2.29 -28.08
N THR A 48 -12.19 1.92 -26.80
CA THR A 48 -11.16 1.02 -26.22
C THR A 48 -11.73 -0.33 -25.81
N SER A 49 -10.94 -1.41 -25.86
CA SER A 49 -11.36 -2.72 -25.33
C SER A 49 -11.65 -2.60 -23.83
N ARG A 50 -12.94 -2.52 -23.49
CA ARG A 50 -13.49 -2.26 -22.14
C ARG A 50 -13.45 -3.52 -21.25
N THR A 51 -12.27 -4.11 -21.05
CA THR A 51 -12.15 -5.30 -20.21
C THR A 51 -11.72 -4.94 -18.79
N ALA A 52 -12.56 -5.21 -17.79
CA ALA A 52 -12.25 -5.01 -16.36
C ALA A 52 -12.32 -6.33 -15.59
N VAL A 53 -11.53 -6.48 -14.53
CA VAL A 53 -11.54 -7.69 -13.68
C VAL A 53 -11.77 -7.28 -12.22
N ILE A 54 -12.81 -7.83 -11.62
CA ILE A 54 -13.12 -7.70 -10.20
C ILE A 54 -12.71 -8.99 -9.51
N ALA A 55 -11.75 -8.89 -8.59
CA ALA A 55 -11.30 -10.00 -7.76
C ALA A 55 -11.27 -9.57 -6.30
N GLY A 56 -11.83 -10.38 -5.42
CA GLY A 56 -11.91 -10.08 -3.98
C GLY A 56 -12.17 -11.32 -3.14
N GLN A 57 -11.76 -11.26 -1.87
CA GLN A 57 -12.11 -12.23 -0.83
C GLN A 57 -13.40 -11.80 -0.14
N ALA A 58 -14.29 -12.72 0.21
CA ALA A 58 -15.51 -12.37 0.94
C ALA A 58 -15.20 -11.70 2.29
N GLN A 59 -16.11 -10.83 2.75
CA GLN A 59 -16.05 -10.17 4.06
C GLN A 59 -17.01 -10.83 5.06
N ASP A 60 -16.95 -10.44 6.33
CA ASP A 60 -17.93 -10.86 7.33
C ASP A 60 -19.21 -10.00 7.17
N PRO A 61 -20.41 -10.58 7.02
CA PRO A 61 -21.67 -9.84 6.89
C PRO A 61 -22.13 -9.14 8.18
N GLY A 62 -21.57 -9.48 9.35
CA GLY A 62 -21.98 -8.94 10.66
C GLY A 62 -21.02 -7.91 11.27
N ASN A 63 -19.83 -7.70 10.70
CA ASN A 63 -18.83 -6.77 11.22
C ASN A 63 -17.92 -6.24 10.11
N GLY A 64 -17.41 -5.01 10.26
CA GLY A 64 -16.41 -4.41 9.35
C GLY A 64 -15.15 -5.29 9.15
N PRO A 65 -14.22 -4.88 8.27
CA PRO A 65 -13.21 -5.76 7.65
C PRO A 65 -12.49 -6.63 8.69
N ALA A 66 -12.80 -7.94 8.64
CA ALA A 66 -12.24 -9.02 9.44
C ALA A 66 -11.98 -8.68 10.92
N CYS A 67 -12.94 -9.00 11.80
CA CYS A 67 -12.64 -9.18 13.21
C CYS A 67 -11.66 -10.35 13.35
N GLY A 68 -10.36 -10.06 13.34
CA GLY A 68 -9.35 -10.98 13.80
C GLY A 68 -9.60 -11.24 15.29
N ILE A 69 -9.96 -12.46 15.65
CA ILE A 69 -9.99 -12.90 17.04
C ILE A 69 -8.54 -12.83 17.56
N GLU A 70 -8.14 -11.71 18.16
CA GLU A 70 -6.97 -11.60 19.01
C GLU A 70 -7.30 -12.24 20.38
N GLY A 71 -7.23 -13.57 20.44
CA GLY A 71 -7.46 -14.35 21.67
C GLY A 71 -6.40 -15.44 21.84
N THR A 72 -5.43 -15.19 22.72
CA THR A 72 -4.37 -16.14 23.07
C THR A 72 -4.82 -17.04 24.21
N ALA A 73 -4.93 -18.35 24.01
CA ALA A 73 -4.55 -19.36 25.00
C ALA A 73 -4.68 -20.81 24.50
N ALA A 74 -3.93 -21.71 25.13
CA ALA A 74 -4.11 -23.16 25.05
C ALA A 74 -4.87 -23.59 26.31
N PHE A 75 -6.05 -24.20 26.17
CA PHE A 75 -6.82 -24.71 27.29
C PHE A 75 -7.55 -26.02 26.93
N GLU A 76 -7.72 -26.89 27.93
CA GLU A 76 -8.72 -27.97 27.92
C GLU A 76 -10.10 -27.33 28.06
N VAL A 77 -10.96 -27.53 27.06
CA VAL A 77 -12.31 -26.97 27.05
C VAL A 77 -13.30 -28.03 27.53
N SER A 78 -14.16 -27.67 28.48
CA SER A 78 -15.20 -28.55 29.01
C SER A 78 -16.52 -28.41 28.25
N ASP A 79 -16.87 -27.22 27.75
CA ASP A 79 -18.05 -27.00 26.91
C ASP A 79 -17.78 -25.91 25.84
N VAL A 80 -17.94 -26.25 24.55
CA VAL A 80 -17.91 -25.30 23.41
C VAL A 80 -19.23 -25.40 22.69
N ALA A 81 -19.96 -24.28 22.57
CA ALA A 81 -21.07 -24.16 21.64
C ALA A 81 -20.57 -23.47 20.36
N ALA A 82 -20.50 -24.21 19.25
CA ALA A 82 -20.28 -23.64 17.93
C ALA A 82 -21.65 -23.35 17.29
N ALA A 83 -22.00 -22.08 17.12
CA ALA A 83 -23.09 -21.67 16.25
C ALA A 83 -22.52 -21.63 14.82
N SER A 84 -22.62 -22.74 14.10
CA SER A 84 -22.07 -22.86 12.74
C SER A 84 -23.10 -22.50 11.69
N ALA A 85 -22.64 -21.78 10.66
CA ALA A 85 -23.26 -21.85 9.35
C ALA A 85 -23.04 -23.22 8.68
N HIS A 86 -23.91 -23.56 7.72
CA HIS A 86 -24.11 -24.91 7.14
C HIS A 86 -22.83 -25.74 6.82
N ASP A 87 -21.71 -25.13 6.41
CA ASP A 87 -20.54 -25.88 5.89
C ASP A 87 -19.71 -26.60 6.96
N ALA A 88 -19.49 -25.96 8.12
CA ALA A 88 -18.84 -26.64 9.24
C ALA A 88 -19.79 -27.65 9.88
N ALA A 89 -21.08 -27.34 9.86
CA ALA A 89 -22.16 -28.18 10.36
C ALA A 89 -22.23 -29.50 9.59
N ASP A 90 -22.17 -29.49 8.25
CA ASP A 90 -22.21 -30.71 7.44
C ASP A 90 -20.96 -31.59 7.63
N ILE A 91 -19.77 -30.99 7.77
CA ILE A 91 -18.54 -31.76 8.04
C ILE A 91 -18.55 -32.33 9.46
N LEU A 92 -18.99 -31.55 10.44
CA LEU A 92 -19.13 -31.97 11.84
C LEU A 92 -20.30 -32.94 12.05
N ALA A 93 -21.38 -32.85 11.27
CA ALA A 93 -22.55 -33.74 11.28
C ALA A 93 -22.23 -35.06 10.58
N THR A 94 -21.52 -35.03 9.45
CA THR A 94 -21.02 -36.25 8.79
C THR A 94 -19.96 -36.95 9.66
N ALA A 95 -19.13 -36.19 10.38
CA ALA A 95 -18.18 -36.72 11.37
C ALA A 95 -18.83 -37.05 12.73
N GLY A 96 -20.06 -36.60 12.99
CA GLY A 96 -20.82 -36.76 14.23
C GLY A 96 -21.21 -38.20 14.58
N GLY A 97 -20.90 -39.14 13.70
CA GLY A 97 -20.98 -40.58 13.95
C GLY A 97 -19.71 -41.22 14.53
N GLN A 98 -18.56 -40.52 14.60
CA GLN A 98 -17.28 -41.15 14.97
C GLN A 98 -16.76 -40.78 16.39
N PRO A 99 -16.12 -41.72 17.11
CA PRO A 99 -15.61 -41.53 18.48
C PRO A 99 -14.50 -40.48 18.63
N SER A 100 -13.90 -40.00 17.55
CA SER A 100 -12.73 -39.12 17.56
C SER A 100 -13.07 -37.67 17.93
N LEU A 101 -14.21 -37.12 17.49
CA LEU A 101 -14.73 -35.81 17.93
C LEU A 101 -15.31 -35.85 19.37
N LYS A 102 -15.75 -37.02 19.83
CA LYS A 102 -16.18 -37.22 21.24
C LYS A 102 -15.01 -37.30 22.22
N ARG A 103 -13.79 -37.64 21.74
CA ARG A 103 -12.60 -37.75 22.60
C ARG A 103 -11.88 -36.42 22.86
N SER A 104 -12.17 -35.37 22.09
CA SER A 104 -11.63 -34.02 22.29
C SER A 104 -12.45 -33.14 23.24
N GLY A 105 -13.45 -33.69 23.93
CA GLY A 105 -14.28 -32.96 24.90
C GLY A 105 -15.31 -31.99 24.30
N THR A 106 -15.31 -31.76 22.98
CA THR A 106 -16.02 -30.64 22.34
C THR A 106 -17.40 -30.97 21.74
N ALA A 107 -18.15 -31.94 22.29
CA ALA A 107 -19.47 -32.26 21.75
C ALA A 107 -20.51 -32.56 22.83
N GLN A 108 -20.93 -31.52 23.54
CA GLN A 108 -22.32 -31.39 23.97
C GLN A 108 -22.96 -30.19 23.23
N GLY A 109 -23.76 -30.50 22.19
CA GLY A 109 -24.75 -29.56 21.64
C GLY A 109 -24.29 -28.66 20.48
N THR A 110 -24.06 -29.23 19.30
CA THR A 110 -24.19 -28.45 18.05
C THR A 110 -25.67 -28.14 17.81
N ARG A 111 -26.03 -26.85 17.69
CA ARG A 111 -27.38 -26.40 17.29
C ARG A 111 -27.29 -25.62 15.98
N GLU A 112 -27.99 -26.11 14.96
CA GLU A 112 -28.14 -25.44 13.67
C GLU A 112 -29.35 -24.49 13.71
N GLY A 113 -29.21 -23.27 13.19
CA GLY A 113 -30.35 -22.40 12.84
C GLY A 113 -30.81 -21.35 13.85
N ALA A 114 -30.03 -21.00 14.88
CA ALA A 114 -30.38 -19.92 15.80
C ALA A 114 -29.77 -18.58 15.37
N ALA A 115 -30.59 -17.64 14.88
CA ALA A 115 -30.16 -16.24 14.70
C ALA A 115 -29.82 -15.64 16.08
N CYS A 116 -28.70 -14.92 16.21
CA CYS A 116 -28.24 -14.37 17.48
C CYS A 116 -28.28 -12.83 17.44
N GLU A 117 -28.84 -12.20 18.47
CA GLU A 117 -29.14 -10.76 18.44
C GLU A 117 -28.04 -9.88 19.04
N ALA A 118 -27.20 -10.39 19.94
CA ALA A 118 -25.98 -9.74 20.46
C ALA A 118 -25.25 -10.68 21.44
N GLY A 119 -23.93 -10.53 21.57
CA GLY A 119 -23.13 -11.23 22.58
C GLY A 119 -22.23 -10.26 23.36
N LEU A 120 -22.48 -10.11 24.65
CA LEU A 120 -21.44 -9.73 25.63
C LEU A 120 -20.59 -10.97 25.92
N PRO A 121 -19.33 -10.83 26.40
CA PRO A 121 -18.34 -11.93 26.47
C PRO A 121 -18.67 -13.14 27.37
N ALA A 122 -19.92 -13.36 27.79
CA ALA A 122 -20.32 -14.51 28.61
C ALA A 122 -21.74 -15.07 28.33
N ALA A 123 -22.55 -14.45 27.46
CA ALA A 123 -23.91 -14.93 27.20
C ALA A 123 -24.34 -14.76 25.73
N LEU A 124 -24.83 -15.85 25.13
CA LEU A 124 -25.41 -15.87 23.79
C LEU A 124 -26.93 -15.79 23.87
N HIS A 125 -27.49 -14.73 23.30
CA HIS A 125 -28.94 -14.56 23.15
C HIS A 125 -29.38 -14.99 21.76
N THR A 126 -30.23 -16.00 21.69
CA THR A 126 -30.83 -16.45 20.44
C THR A 126 -32.16 -15.76 20.18
N ALA A 127 -32.54 -15.62 18.91
CA ALA A 127 -33.74 -14.91 18.46
C ALA A 127 -35.04 -15.59 18.91
N ASP A 128 -34.98 -16.86 19.33
CA ASP A 128 -36.09 -17.57 19.99
C ASP A 128 -36.20 -17.27 21.50
N GLY A 129 -35.37 -16.35 22.02
CA GLY A 129 -35.38 -15.88 23.40
C GLY A 129 -34.62 -16.76 24.38
N ALA A 130 -33.90 -17.79 23.92
CA ALA A 130 -33.03 -18.57 24.80
C ALA A 130 -31.72 -17.81 25.10
N VAL A 131 -31.22 -18.00 26.32
CA VAL A 131 -29.97 -17.42 26.80
C VAL A 131 -29.05 -18.55 27.19
N TYR A 132 -27.85 -18.56 26.62
CA TYR A 132 -26.81 -19.53 26.92
C TYR A 132 -25.65 -18.81 27.57
N GLU A 133 -25.42 -19.08 28.84
CA GLU A 133 -24.18 -18.68 29.52
C GLU A 133 -23.05 -19.58 28.99
N LEU A 134 -22.01 -18.97 28.45
CA LEU A 134 -20.89 -19.65 27.80
C LEU A 134 -19.59 -19.05 28.33
N ASP A 135 -18.59 -19.90 28.57
CA ASP A 135 -17.27 -19.42 28.99
C ASP A 135 -16.58 -18.59 27.89
N GLU A 136 -16.83 -18.94 26.61
CA GLU A 136 -16.31 -18.24 25.43
C GLU A 136 -17.25 -18.41 24.23
N VAL A 137 -17.31 -17.40 23.35
CA VAL A 137 -18.13 -17.42 22.11
C VAL A 137 -17.22 -17.27 20.88
N LEU A 138 -17.19 -18.30 20.02
CA LEU A 138 -16.49 -18.26 18.75
C LEU A 138 -17.47 -17.97 17.61
N TRP A 139 -17.38 -16.78 17.02
CA TRP A 139 -18.16 -16.40 15.86
C TRP A 139 -17.57 -17.03 14.59
N VAL A 140 -18.35 -17.88 13.93
CA VAL A 140 -18.00 -18.50 12.64
C VAL A 140 -19.02 -18.04 11.60
N THR A 141 -18.70 -16.94 10.93
CA THR A 141 -19.58 -16.28 9.95
C THR A 141 -19.39 -16.84 8.54
N GLN A 142 -20.42 -16.72 7.70
CA GLN A 142 -20.30 -17.05 6.28
C GLN A 142 -19.58 -15.94 5.53
N ALA A 143 -19.05 -16.30 4.36
CA ALA A 143 -18.62 -15.35 3.36
C ALA A 143 -19.78 -14.42 2.97
N GLY A 144 -19.62 -13.11 3.18
CA GLY A 144 -20.49 -12.05 2.69
C GLY A 144 -19.84 -11.24 1.56
N ALA A 145 -20.64 -10.72 0.65
CA ALA A 145 -20.15 -9.85 -0.41
C ALA A 145 -19.74 -8.48 0.13
N GLN A 146 -18.76 -7.83 -0.51
CA GLN A 146 -18.42 -6.44 -0.19
C GLN A 146 -19.57 -5.50 -0.54
N LEU A 147 -19.94 -4.61 0.39
CA LEU A 147 -21.07 -3.70 0.23
C LEU A 147 -20.95 -2.79 -1.01
N TRP A 148 -19.74 -2.39 -1.39
CA TRP A 148 -19.56 -1.55 -2.58
C TRP A 148 -19.94 -2.24 -3.89
N LEU A 149 -20.01 -3.58 -3.93
CA LEU A 149 -20.39 -4.32 -5.14
C LEU A 149 -21.85 -4.07 -5.51
N THR A 150 -22.75 -3.96 -4.52
CA THR A 150 -24.15 -3.61 -4.79
C THR A 150 -24.29 -2.15 -5.24
N ASP A 151 -23.43 -1.27 -4.74
CA ASP A 151 -23.44 0.16 -5.10
C ASP A 151 -22.78 0.43 -6.47
N SER A 152 -22.06 -0.56 -7.02
CA SER A 152 -21.32 -0.44 -8.28
C SER A 152 -22.22 -0.39 -9.53
N GLY A 153 -23.49 -0.76 -9.39
CA GLY A 153 -24.44 -0.88 -10.52
C GLY A 153 -24.34 -2.20 -11.29
N LEU A 154 -23.40 -3.09 -10.95
CA LEU A 154 -23.36 -4.46 -11.45
C LEU A 154 -24.56 -5.26 -10.92
N SER A 155 -25.11 -6.16 -11.74
CA SER A 155 -26.04 -7.15 -11.21
C SER A 155 -25.33 -8.06 -10.22
N THR A 156 -25.95 -8.24 -9.06
CA THR A 156 -25.50 -9.13 -8.00
C THR A 156 -26.51 -10.26 -7.78
N ASP A 157 -26.09 -11.33 -7.12
CA ASP A 157 -27.00 -12.34 -6.57
C ASP A 157 -27.70 -11.81 -5.30
N GLU A 158 -28.55 -12.65 -4.69
CA GLU A 158 -29.33 -12.29 -3.50
C GLU A 158 -28.44 -11.94 -2.29
N ASP A 159 -27.20 -12.44 -2.26
CA ASP A 159 -26.22 -12.22 -1.19
C ASP A 159 -25.23 -11.08 -1.51
N GLY A 160 -25.44 -10.37 -2.64
CA GLY A 160 -24.65 -9.19 -3.04
C GLY A 160 -23.38 -9.48 -3.82
N PHE A 161 -23.09 -10.73 -4.20
CA PHE A 161 -21.92 -11.08 -5.01
C PHE A 161 -22.16 -10.78 -6.48
N VAL A 162 -21.12 -10.42 -7.23
CA VAL A 162 -21.26 -10.08 -8.67
C VAL A 162 -21.77 -11.29 -9.46
N ALA A 163 -22.93 -11.13 -10.10
CA ALA A 163 -23.54 -12.18 -10.90
C ALA A 163 -22.80 -12.34 -12.24
N VAL A 164 -22.23 -13.53 -12.45
CA VAL A 164 -21.47 -13.87 -13.66
C VAL A 164 -21.97 -15.14 -14.33
N GLY A 165 -21.77 -15.22 -15.65
CA GLY A 165 -21.99 -16.45 -16.41
C GLY A 165 -20.84 -17.47 -16.27
N PRO A 166 -20.94 -18.63 -16.94
CA PRO A 166 -19.87 -19.64 -16.97
C PRO A 166 -18.57 -19.17 -17.61
N THR A 167 -18.54 -17.99 -18.23
CA THR A 167 -17.35 -17.36 -18.80
C THR A 167 -16.64 -16.45 -17.80
N LEU A 168 -17.19 -16.29 -16.59
CA LEU A 168 -16.79 -15.29 -15.57
C LEU A 168 -17.06 -13.84 -15.97
N GLU A 169 -17.75 -13.61 -17.09
CA GLU A 169 -18.22 -12.29 -17.49
C GLU A 169 -19.51 -11.93 -16.73
N SER A 170 -19.61 -10.67 -16.30
CA SER A 170 -20.80 -10.07 -15.71
C SER A 170 -21.98 -10.21 -16.64
N ILE A 171 -23.11 -10.66 -16.10
CA ILE A 171 -24.35 -10.78 -16.87
C ILE A 171 -24.96 -9.43 -17.26
N SER A 172 -24.52 -8.36 -16.60
CA SER A 172 -25.08 -7.01 -16.74
C SER A 172 -24.21 -6.09 -17.59
N HIS A 173 -22.89 -6.32 -17.59
CA HIS A 173 -21.92 -5.43 -18.21
C HIS A 173 -20.91 -6.26 -19.02
N PRO A 174 -21.11 -6.41 -20.34
CA PRO A 174 -20.15 -7.06 -21.22
C PRO A 174 -18.77 -6.41 -21.11
N GLY A 175 -17.72 -7.24 -21.10
CA GLY A 175 -16.34 -6.82 -20.87
C GLY A 175 -15.93 -6.75 -19.39
N ILE A 176 -16.87 -6.74 -18.44
CA ILE A 176 -16.53 -6.81 -17.02
C ILE A 176 -16.51 -8.27 -16.58
N PHE A 177 -15.40 -8.74 -16.01
CA PHE A 177 -15.25 -10.09 -15.49
C PHE A 177 -15.16 -10.05 -13.96
N ALA A 178 -15.72 -11.05 -13.28
CA ALA A 178 -15.52 -11.24 -11.84
C ALA A 178 -15.13 -12.67 -11.52
N ALA A 179 -14.17 -12.84 -10.61
CA ALA A 179 -13.67 -14.13 -10.18
C ALA A 179 -13.24 -14.12 -8.71
N GLY A 180 -13.16 -15.29 -8.11
CA GLY A 180 -12.92 -15.48 -6.69
C GLY A 180 -14.20 -15.51 -5.88
N ASP A 181 -14.09 -15.18 -4.61
CA ASP A 181 -15.22 -15.23 -3.68
C ASP A 181 -16.20 -14.07 -3.89
N CYS A 182 -15.77 -12.98 -4.53
CA CYS A 182 -16.63 -11.85 -4.89
C CYS A 182 -17.63 -12.14 -6.04
N ALA A 183 -17.51 -13.29 -6.71
CA ALA A 183 -18.31 -13.63 -7.89
C ALA A 183 -19.28 -14.79 -7.63
N ALA A 184 -20.44 -14.75 -8.25
CA ALA A 184 -21.46 -15.79 -8.23
C ALA A 184 -21.72 -16.30 -9.66
N VAL A 185 -21.27 -17.52 -9.94
CA VAL A 185 -21.52 -18.17 -11.24
C VAL A 185 -22.94 -18.72 -11.24
N LEU A 186 -23.88 -17.99 -11.82
CA LEU A 186 -25.32 -18.28 -11.67
C LEU A 186 -25.74 -19.67 -12.16
N GLU A 187 -25.12 -20.17 -13.24
CA GLU A 187 -25.40 -21.52 -13.76
C GLU A 187 -24.79 -22.64 -12.90
N HIS A 188 -23.88 -22.29 -11.99
CA HIS A 188 -23.17 -23.20 -11.12
C HIS A 188 -23.18 -22.68 -9.67
N PRO A 189 -24.36 -22.51 -9.04
CA PRO A 189 -24.49 -21.94 -7.71
C PRO A 189 -23.85 -22.86 -6.68
N ARG A 190 -22.95 -22.30 -5.86
CA ARG A 190 -22.09 -23.03 -4.91
C ARG A 190 -21.69 -22.15 -3.76
N GLU A 191 -21.37 -22.82 -2.65
CA GLU A 191 -20.69 -22.24 -1.50
C GLU A 191 -19.41 -21.50 -1.90
N LYS A 192 -19.12 -20.41 -1.19
CA LYS A 192 -17.90 -19.64 -1.35
C LYS A 192 -16.77 -20.39 -0.65
N ALA A 193 -15.93 -21.04 -1.43
CA ALA A 193 -14.75 -21.75 -0.93
C ALA A 193 -13.53 -21.40 -1.77
N GLY A 194 -12.40 -21.12 -1.09
CA GLY A 194 -11.15 -20.72 -1.74
C GLY A 194 -10.63 -21.72 -2.78
N VAL A 195 -10.99 -23.01 -2.70
CA VAL A 195 -10.64 -24.02 -3.70
C VAL A 195 -11.30 -23.74 -5.06
N PHE A 196 -12.50 -23.16 -5.07
CA PHE A 196 -13.17 -22.74 -6.30
C PHE A 196 -12.59 -21.42 -6.81
N ALA A 197 -12.37 -20.44 -5.93
CA ALA A 197 -11.78 -19.15 -6.26
C ALA A 197 -10.44 -19.30 -7.02
N VAL A 198 -9.50 -20.07 -6.46
CA VAL A 198 -8.18 -20.29 -7.09
C VAL A 198 -8.26 -20.95 -8.46
N ARG A 199 -9.31 -21.75 -8.71
CA ARG A 199 -9.50 -22.47 -9.98
C ARG A 199 -10.16 -21.63 -11.06
N GLN A 200 -10.71 -20.47 -10.71
CA GLN A 200 -11.23 -19.52 -11.69
C GLN A 200 -10.12 -18.72 -12.39
N GLY A 201 -8.90 -18.69 -11.85
CA GLY A 201 -7.76 -17.98 -12.45
C GLY A 201 -7.43 -18.38 -13.90
N PRO A 202 -7.16 -19.67 -14.20
CA PRO A 202 -6.89 -20.11 -15.57
C PRO A 202 -8.01 -19.83 -16.59
N PRO A 203 -9.30 -20.15 -16.32
CA PRO A 203 -10.37 -19.83 -17.27
C PRO A 203 -10.59 -18.32 -17.42
N LEU A 204 -10.43 -17.53 -16.35
CA LEU A 204 -10.44 -16.07 -16.43
C LEU A 204 -9.35 -15.57 -17.37
N ALA A 205 -8.09 -15.98 -17.15
CA ALA A 205 -6.97 -15.54 -17.97
C ALA A 205 -7.12 -15.90 -19.46
N GLU A 206 -7.71 -17.06 -19.76
CA GLU A 206 -8.05 -17.45 -21.14
C GLU A 206 -9.15 -16.55 -21.72
N ASN A 207 -10.24 -16.32 -20.97
CA ASN A 207 -11.36 -15.49 -21.43
C ASN A 207 -10.99 -14.02 -21.58
N LEU A 208 -10.10 -13.48 -20.74
CA LEU A 208 -9.54 -12.14 -20.93
C LEU A 208 -8.75 -12.05 -22.25
N ARG A 209 -7.90 -13.03 -22.55
CA ARG A 209 -7.18 -13.08 -23.84
C ARG A 209 -8.13 -13.20 -25.03
N ARG A 210 -9.22 -13.95 -24.89
CA ARG A 210 -10.25 -14.07 -25.93
C ARG A 210 -11.02 -12.79 -26.14
N ALA A 211 -11.49 -12.17 -25.06
CA ALA A 211 -12.19 -10.89 -25.06
C ALA A 211 -11.37 -9.80 -25.75
N LEU A 212 -10.10 -9.67 -25.38
CA LEU A 212 -9.16 -8.71 -25.97
C LEU A 212 -8.92 -8.94 -27.48
N ARG A 213 -9.15 -10.15 -27.99
CA ARG A 213 -9.00 -10.52 -29.40
C ARG A 213 -10.33 -10.53 -30.17
N GLY A 214 -11.45 -10.18 -29.53
CA GLY A 214 -12.78 -10.32 -30.12
C GLY A 214 -13.18 -11.78 -30.42
N ILE A 215 -12.53 -12.75 -29.75
CA ILE A 215 -12.82 -14.18 -29.90
C ILE A 215 -13.92 -14.56 -28.90
N ALA A 216 -14.82 -15.45 -29.30
CA ALA A 216 -15.87 -15.98 -28.43
C ALA A 216 -15.28 -16.56 -27.12
N LEU A 217 -15.85 -16.11 -26.00
CA LEU A 217 -15.49 -16.57 -24.66
C LEU A 217 -15.80 -18.06 -24.49
N LYS A 218 -15.02 -18.72 -23.64
CA LYS A 218 -15.14 -20.15 -23.37
C LYS A 218 -15.78 -20.38 -22.00
N PRO A 219 -16.91 -21.10 -21.92
CA PRO A 219 -17.47 -21.47 -20.64
C PRO A 219 -16.55 -22.42 -19.88
N PHE A 220 -16.45 -22.27 -18.56
CA PHE A 220 -15.78 -23.20 -17.67
C PHE A 220 -16.80 -23.83 -16.71
N ALA A 221 -16.61 -25.11 -16.40
CA ALA A 221 -17.40 -25.83 -15.41
C ALA A 221 -16.52 -26.14 -14.19
N PRO A 222 -16.84 -25.63 -12.99
CA PRO A 222 -16.10 -25.94 -11.78
C PRO A 222 -16.28 -27.40 -11.36
N GLN A 223 -15.24 -28.00 -10.76
CA GLN A 223 -15.27 -29.38 -10.26
C GLN A 223 -16.42 -29.59 -9.28
N ARG A 224 -17.16 -30.71 -9.33
CA ARG A 224 -18.31 -30.95 -8.42
C ARG A 224 -17.91 -31.31 -6.99
N ARG A 225 -16.74 -31.92 -6.79
CA ARG A 225 -16.24 -32.36 -5.48
C ARG A 225 -14.85 -31.79 -5.24
N TYR A 226 -14.57 -31.40 -4.01
CA TYR A 226 -13.26 -30.93 -3.57
C TYR A 226 -12.88 -31.63 -2.27
N LEU A 227 -11.58 -31.63 -1.96
CA LEU A 227 -11.07 -32.13 -0.69
C LEU A 227 -11.18 -30.99 0.32
N SER A 228 -11.99 -31.16 1.35
CA SER A 228 -12.05 -30.29 2.52
C SER A 228 -11.16 -30.88 3.62
N LEU A 229 -10.38 -30.02 4.27
CA LEU A 229 -9.40 -30.38 5.31
C LEU A 229 -9.49 -29.35 6.43
N ILE A 230 -9.96 -29.77 7.60
CA ILE A 230 -10.14 -28.91 8.78
C ILE A 230 -9.23 -29.38 9.90
N SER A 231 -8.40 -28.48 10.44
CA SER A 231 -7.57 -28.74 11.62
C SER A 231 -8.40 -28.65 12.90
N THR A 232 -8.20 -29.56 13.85
CA THR A 232 -8.89 -29.57 15.15
C THR A 232 -8.10 -28.86 16.27
N GLY A 233 -7.00 -28.18 15.93
CA GLY A 233 -6.19 -27.39 16.87
C GLY A 233 -5.10 -28.17 17.62
N ASP A 234 -5.25 -29.49 17.74
CA ASP A 234 -4.34 -30.42 18.44
C ASP A 234 -3.38 -31.16 17.50
N ARG A 235 -3.05 -30.56 16.35
CA ARG A 235 -2.32 -31.22 15.22
C ARG A 235 -3.00 -32.51 14.73
N ARG A 236 -4.30 -32.63 14.90
CA ARG A 236 -5.15 -33.53 14.11
C ARG A 236 -5.96 -32.74 13.10
N ALA A 237 -6.45 -33.44 12.09
CA ALA A 237 -7.34 -32.87 11.10
C ALA A 237 -8.36 -33.91 10.65
N VAL A 238 -9.47 -33.40 10.11
CA VAL A 238 -10.53 -34.19 9.48
C VAL A 238 -10.54 -33.85 7.99
N ALA A 239 -10.65 -34.86 7.14
CA ALA A 239 -10.74 -34.71 5.69
C ALA A 239 -12.01 -35.36 5.14
N THR A 240 -12.62 -34.71 4.16
CA THR A 240 -13.72 -35.27 3.36
C THR A 240 -13.60 -34.82 1.91
N ARG A 241 -14.15 -35.61 0.97
CA ARG A 241 -14.18 -35.26 -0.47
C ARG A 241 -15.60 -35.30 -1.04
N GLY A 242 -16.55 -34.66 -0.35
CA GLY A 242 -17.94 -34.55 -0.80
C GLY A 242 -18.64 -35.91 -0.94
N GLY A 243 -18.35 -36.83 -0.03
CA GLY A 243 -18.91 -38.19 0.03
C GLY A 243 -18.87 -38.73 1.47
N PRO A 244 -19.36 -39.96 1.73
CA PRO A 244 -19.52 -40.49 3.09
C PRO A 244 -18.20 -40.86 3.78
N ILE A 245 -17.07 -40.77 3.07
CA ILE A 245 -15.76 -41.14 3.60
C ILE A 245 -15.15 -39.93 4.29
N VAL A 246 -15.02 -40.06 5.61
CA VAL A 246 -14.31 -39.11 6.46
C VAL A 246 -13.03 -39.77 6.95
N LEU A 247 -11.91 -39.05 6.86
CA LEU A 247 -10.61 -39.47 7.36
C LEU A 247 -10.22 -38.56 8.51
N ASP A 248 -9.75 -39.11 9.62
CA ASP A 248 -9.28 -38.32 10.76
C ASP A 248 -7.91 -38.77 11.27
N GLY A 249 -7.21 -37.83 11.90
CA GLY A 249 -6.02 -38.10 12.69
C GLY A 249 -4.84 -37.18 12.42
N GLU A 250 -3.73 -37.43 13.13
CA GLU A 250 -2.51 -36.63 12.99
C GLU A 250 -1.88 -36.74 11.58
N TRP A 251 -2.00 -37.91 10.95
CA TRP A 251 -1.48 -38.11 9.59
C TRP A 251 -2.25 -37.26 8.57
N VAL A 252 -3.55 -37.02 8.80
CA VAL A 252 -4.39 -36.11 7.98
C VAL A 252 -3.93 -34.67 8.19
N TRP A 253 -3.59 -34.27 9.41
CA TRP A 253 -3.02 -32.96 9.67
C TRP A 253 -1.68 -32.76 8.98
N ARG A 254 -0.77 -33.74 9.03
CA ARG A 254 0.50 -33.68 8.28
C ARG A 254 0.27 -33.57 6.79
N TRP A 255 -0.75 -34.24 6.26
CA TRP A 255 -1.16 -34.12 4.87
C TRP A 255 -1.65 -32.71 4.54
N LYS A 256 -2.54 -32.13 5.37
CA LYS A 256 -2.98 -30.74 5.24
C LYS A 256 -1.82 -29.75 5.31
N ASP A 257 -0.98 -29.81 6.34
CA ASP A 257 0.18 -28.94 6.53
C ASP A 257 1.13 -29.00 5.31
N TRP A 258 1.35 -30.19 4.76
CA TRP A 258 2.12 -30.34 3.53
C TRP A 258 1.45 -29.68 2.30
N ILE A 259 0.13 -29.84 2.12
CA ILE A 259 -0.62 -29.18 1.03
C ILE A 259 -0.53 -27.66 1.18
N ASP A 260 -0.83 -27.13 2.36
CA ASP A 260 -0.88 -25.70 2.64
C ASP A 260 0.50 -25.06 2.45
N ARG A 261 1.56 -25.63 3.04
CA ARG A 261 2.94 -25.14 2.82
C ARG A 261 3.39 -25.26 1.38
N ARG A 262 2.98 -26.32 0.66
CA ARG A 262 3.30 -26.45 -0.78
C ARG A 262 2.58 -25.40 -1.60
N PHE A 263 1.34 -25.06 -1.26
CA PHE A 263 0.59 -23.99 -1.90
C PHE A 263 1.22 -22.63 -1.63
N MET A 264 1.48 -22.30 -0.36
CA MET A 264 2.08 -21.02 0.04
C MET A 264 3.47 -20.79 -0.56
N ARG A 265 4.28 -21.84 -0.70
CA ARG A 265 5.59 -21.75 -1.40
C ARG A 265 5.46 -21.24 -2.83
N LYS A 266 4.36 -21.47 -3.53
CA LYS A 266 4.18 -20.93 -4.90
C LYS A 266 4.08 -19.41 -4.94
N PHE A 267 3.72 -18.77 -3.83
CA PHE A 267 3.59 -17.32 -3.71
C PHE A 267 4.76 -16.68 -2.95
N ALA A 268 5.59 -17.50 -2.28
CA ALA A 268 6.82 -17.05 -1.64
C ALA A 268 8.04 -17.23 -2.56
N ASP A 269 8.10 -18.36 -3.28
CA ASP A 269 9.15 -18.73 -4.20
C ASP A 269 8.59 -18.62 -5.64
N LEU A 270 8.44 -17.38 -6.11
CA LEU A 270 7.99 -17.14 -7.48
C LEU A 270 9.03 -17.70 -8.46
N PRO A 271 8.61 -18.48 -9.48
CA PRO A 271 9.54 -18.92 -10.50
C PRO A 271 10.14 -17.70 -11.19
N GLU A 272 11.45 -17.73 -11.47
CA GLU A 272 12.04 -16.72 -12.35
C GLU A 272 11.29 -16.77 -13.67
N MET A 273 10.80 -15.61 -14.12
CA MET A 273 10.23 -15.51 -15.46
C MET A 273 11.35 -15.89 -16.41
N GLY A 274 11.22 -17.00 -17.12
CA GLY A 274 12.11 -17.31 -18.23
C GLY A 274 12.11 -16.15 -19.21
N ASP A 275 13.21 -15.95 -19.94
CA ASP A 275 13.28 -15.00 -21.05
C ASP A 275 11.98 -15.10 -21.81
N ALA A 276 11.22 -14.00 -21.86
CA ALA A 276 9.88 -13.98 -22.41
C ALA A 276 9.92 -14.79 -23.71
N GLU A 277 9.24 -15.94 -23.75
CA GLU A 277 8.81 -16.49 -25.03
C GLU A 277 8.23 -15.27 -25.72
N LYS A 278 8.87 -14.84 -26.82
CA LYS A 278 8.48 -13.64 -27.55
C LYS A 278 6.97 -13.65 -27.52
N LEU A 279 6.39 -12.70 -26.80
CA LEU A 279 4.95 -12.52 -26.81
C LEU A 279 4.67 -12.40 -28.30
N ASP A 280 4.18 -13.48 -28.88
CA ASP A 280 3.63 -13.47 -30.20
C ASP A 280 2.42 -12.59 -29.96
N LEU A 281 2.63 -11.29 -30.18
CA LEU A 281 1.62 -10.23 -30.14
C LEU A 281 0.62 -10.71 -31.17
N ALA A 282 -0.27 -11.60 -30.72
CA ALA A 282 -1.07 -12.40 -31.60
C ALA A 282 -1.84 -11.41 -32.46
N SER A 283 -1.70 -11.58 -33.77
CA SER A 283 -2.40 -10.79 -34.76
C SER A 283 -3.84 -10.56 -34.30
N GLY A 284 -4.19 -9.29 -34.06
CA GLY A 284 -5.51 -8.88 -33.56
C GLY A 284 -5.59 -8.32 -32.14
N LEU A 285 -4.51 -8.28 -31.34
CA LEU A 285 -4.52 -7.60 -30.01
C LEU A 285 -4.39 -6.08 -30.09
N ALA A 286 -3.73 -5.56 -31.13
CA ALA A 286 -3.72 -4.15 -31.47
C ALA A 286 -4.56 -3.98 -32.74
N GLY A 287 -5.58 -3.10 -32.70
CA GLY A 287 -6.34 -2.76 -33.90
C GLY A 287 -5.45 -2.11 -34.96
N ASP A 288 -5.87 -2.14 -36.22
CA ASP A 288 -5.09 -1.58 -37.34
C ASP A 288 -4.69 -0.11 -37.08
N ASP A 289 -5.56 0.65 -36.40
CA ASP A 289 -5.29 2.04 -35.99
C ASP A 289 -4.21 2.12 -34.90
N ALA A 290 -4.25 1.26 -33.88
CA ALA A 290 -3.23 1.21 -32.83
C ALA A 290 -1.87 0.78 -33.39
N ILE A 291 -1.84 -0.16 -34.34
CA ILE A 291 -0.60 -0.57 -35.03
C ILE A 291 -0.05 0.58 -35.89
N LYS A 292 -0.93 1.33 -36.56
CA LYS A 292 -0.55 2.50 -37.36
C LYS A 292 -0.01 3.63 -36.48
N GLU A 293 -0.62 3.88 -35.32
CA GLU A 293 -0.16 4.86 -34.34
C GLU A 293 1.16 4.44 -33.67
N LEU A 294 1.30 3.17 -33.27
CA LEU A 294 2.56 2.59 -32.75
C LEU A 294 3.69 2.66 -33.80
N SER A 295 3.38 2.49 -35.07
CA SER A 295 4.35 2.66 -36.16
C SER A 295 4.73 4.13 -36.36
N ALA A 296 3.82 5.07 -36.09
CA ALA A 296 4.09 6.50 -36.12
C ALA A 296 4.88 7.00 -34.90
N ILE A 297 4.76 6.32 -33.74
CA ILE A 297 5.57 6.57 -32.53
C ILE A 297 7.08 6.46 -32.85
N ALA A 298 7.47 5.50 -33.68
CA ALA A 298 8.86 5.33 -34.11
C ALA A 298 9.41 6.52 -34.95
N MET A 299 8.55 7.43 -35.41
CA MET A 299 8.91 8.61 -36.20
C MET A 299 8.67 9.95 -35.48
N ARG A 300 8.51 9.97 -34.15
CA ARG A 300 8.33 11.24 -33.42
C ARG A 300 9.62 12.06 -33.36
N CYS A 301 9.49 13.34 -33.69
CA CYS A 301 10.60 14.30 -33.61
C CYS A 301 10.90 14.62 -32.14
N GLY A 302 12.14 14.40 -31.69
CA GLY A 302 12.56 14.63 -30.29
C GLY A 302 12.60 16.10 -29.83
N GLY A 303 12.18 17.05 -30.67
CA GLY A 303 11.99 18.46 -30.31
C GLY A 303 10.56 18.76 -29.83
N CYS A 304 9.92 19.80 -30.37
CA CYS A 304 8.53 20.15 -30.04
C CYS A 304 7.50 19.04 -30.34
N GLY A 305 7.86 18.07 -31.18
CA GLY A 305 7.03 16.89 -31.48
C GLY A 305 7.02 15.82 -30.38
N ALA A 306 7.76 16.02 -29.30
CA ALA A 306 7.74 15.16 -28.11
C ALA A 306 6.76 15.66 -27.03
N LYS A 307 5.86 16.59 -27.35
CA LYS A 307 4.81 17.04 -26.42
C LYS A 307 3.55 16.21 -26.58
N VAL A 308 2.83 16.02 -25.47
CA VAL A 308 1.44 15.53 -25.52
C VAL A 308 0.59 16.49 -26.36
N GLY A 309 -0.30 15.93 -27.19
CA GLY A 309 -1.17 16.71 -28.06
C GLY A 309 -2.09 17.65 -27.30
N ALA A 310 -2.31 18.86 -27.84
CA ALA A 310 -3.10 19.90 -27.17
C ALA A 310 -4.53 19.47 -26.82
N THR A 311 -5.16 18.63 -27.65
CA THR A 311 -6.51 18.13 -27.41
C THR A 311 -6.57 17.19 -26.21
N VAL A 312 -5.60 16.29 -26.07
CA VAL A 312 -5.49 15.38 -24.91
C VAL A 312 -5.25 16.19 -23.64
N LEU A 313 -4.26 17.09 -23.68
CA LEU A 313 -3.95 17.95 -22.53
C LEU A 313 -5.17 18.78 -22.13
N GLY A 314 -5.84 19.44 -23.08
CA GLY A 314 -7.01 20.27 -22.81
C GLY A 314 -8.17 19.50 -22.17
N ARG A 315 -8.40 18.23 -22.56
CA ARG A 315 -9.42 17.39 -21.91
C ARG A 315 -9.08 17.09 -20.45
N VAL A 316 -7.84 16.69 -20.16
CA VAL A 316 -7.40 16.41 -18.79
C VAL A 316 -7.43 17.66 -17.92
N MET A 317 -6.96 18.80 -18.43
CA MET A 317 -6.96 20.05 -17.67
C MET A 317 -8.38 20.54 -17.30
N ASN A 318 -9.40 20.17 -18.08
CA ASN A 318 -10.80 20.48 -17.77
C ASN A 318 -11.44 19.51 -16.75
N GLU A 319 -10.79 18.38 -16.45
CA GLU A 319 -11.26 17.39 -15.48
C GLU A 319 -10.71 17.63 -14.07
N ILE A 320 -9.60 18.37 -13.96
CA ILE A 320 -9.00 18.72 -12.66
C ILE A 320 -9.49 20.08 -12.17
N GLU A 321 -9.64 20.21 -10.86
CA GLU A 321 -10.01 21.47 -10.19
C GLU A 321 -8.85 21.93 -9.28
N PRO A 322 -7.90 22.74 -9.81
CA PRO A 322 -6.86 23.36 -9.00
C PRO A 322 -7.44 24.34 -7.99
N VAL A 323 -6.73 24.56 -6.88
CA VAL A 323 -7.07 25.60 -5.91
C VAL A 323 -7.02 26.98 -6.58
N ALA A 324 -8.12 27.71 -6.48
CA ALA A 324 -8.16 29.13 -6.84
C ALA A 324 -7.48 29.97 -5.77
N ARG A 325 -6.66 30.94 -6.19
CA ARG A 325 -6.02 31.89 -5.29
C ARG A 325 -6.05 33.29 -5.89
N ASP A 326 -6.31 34.29 -5.05
CA ASP A 326 -6.42 35.69 -5.47
C ASP A 326 -5.07 36.32 -5.83
N ASP A 327 -3.97 35.73 -5.35
CA ASP A 327 -2.59 36.17 -5.63
C ASP A 327 -2.03 35.62 -6.95
N VAL A 328 -2.76 34.73 -7.64
CA VAL A 328 -2.43 34.26 -8.99
C VAL A 328 -3.13 35.16 -10.01
N LEU A 329 -2.36 36.06 -10.63
CA LEU A 329 -2.85 37.04 -11.58
C LEU A 329 -3.05 36.45 -12.98
N ILE A 330 -2.15 35.55 -13.38
CA ILE A 330 -2.19 34.79 -14.64
C ILE A 330 -1.86 33.34 -14.30
N GLY A 331 -2.68 32.39 -14.76
CA GLY A 331 -2.58 30.98 -14.41
C GLY A 331 -3.47 30.10 -15.30
N LEU A 332 -3.98 28.99 -14.79
CA LEU A 332 -4.78 28.06 -15.61
C LEU A 332 -6.17 28.58 -16.01
N ALA A 333 -6.75 29.52 -15.26
CA ALA A 333 -8.06 30.10 -15.57
C ALA A 333 -7.99 31.13 -16.72
N ASP A 334 -6.84 31.79 -16.88
CA ASP A 334 -6.55 32.71 -17.98
C ASP A 334 -5.14 32.39 -18.53
N PRO A 335 -5.01 31.29 -19.32
CA PRO A 335 -3.72 30.78 -19.74
C PRO A 335 -2.98 31.75 -20.68
N ASP A 336 -1.72 32.05 -20.34
CA ASP A 336 -0.78 32.79 -21.17
C ASP A 336 0.59 32.07 -21.16
N ASP A 337 1.63 32.67 -21.75
CA ASP A 337 2.98 32.09 -21.88
C ASP A 337 3.65 31.77 -20.52
N ALA A 338 3.22 32.42 -19.44
CA ALA A 338 3.72 32.18 -18.09
C ALA A 338 2.68 32.50 -17.02
N ALA A 339 2.79 31.83 -15.87
CA ALA A 339 2.04 32.20 -14.68
C ALA A 339 2.62 33.47 -14.04
N VAL A 340 1.74 34.35 -13.55
CA VAL A 340 2.12 35.57 -12.84
C VAL A 340 1.50 35.54 -11.45
N VAL A 341 2.35 35.69 -10.43
CA VAL A 341 1.95 35.56 -9.02
C VAL A 341 2.43 36.78 -8.24
N GLU A 342 1.55 37.39 -7.47
CA GLU A 342 1.88 38.52 -6.61
C GLU A 342 2.68 38.06 -5.38
N THR A 343 3.72 38.79 -5.01
CA THR A 343 4.47 38.56 -3.76
C THR A 343 4.12 39.64 -2.74
N PRO A 344 3.46 39.29 -1.62
CA PRO A 344 3.11 40.26 -0.60
C PRO A 344 4.33 40.98 -0.02
N PRO A 345 4.23 42.29 0.33
CA PRO A 345 5.31 43.01 0.99
C PRO A 345 5.78 42.32 2.27
N GLY A 346 7.10 42.23 2.47
CA GLY A 346 7.71 41.63 3.67
C GLY A 346 7.94 40.11 3.59
N LYS A 347 7.33 39.42 2.64
CA LYS A 347 7.62 38.00 2.36
C LYS A 347 8.76 37.85 1.35
N VAL A 348 9.40 36.69 1.38
CA VAL A 348 10.34 36.22 0.36
C VAL A 348 9.83 34.94 -0.27
N MET A 349 10.20 34.73 -1.52
CA MET A 349 9.80 33.54 -2.28
C MET A 349 10.84 32.44 -2.12
N VAL A 350 10.36 31.22 -1.94
CA VAL A 350 11.14 29.98 -1.94
C VAL A 350 10.79 29.24 -3.22
N HIS A 351 11.80 28.77 -3.95
CA HIS A 351 11.62 27.98 -5.16
C HIS A 351 12.36 26.67 -5.04
N THR A 352 11.71 25.59 -5.43
CA THR A 352 12.31 24.26 -5.59
C THR A 352 11.79 23.61 -6.86
N VAL A 353 12.52 22.61 -7.35
CA VAL A 353 12.08 21.73 -8.42
C VAL A 353 12.58 20.33 -8.15
N ASP A 354 11.66 19.36 -8.20
CA ASP A 354 11.99 17.95 -8.10
C ASP A 354 11.20 17.16 -9.13
N SER A 355 11.82 16.12 -9.69
CA SER A 355 11.20 15.20 -10.63
C SER A 355 11.89 13.84 -10.59
N PHE A 356 11.10 12.78 -10.72
CA PHE A 356 11.63 11.42 -10.77
C PHE A 356 10.77 10.50 -11.64
N ARG A 357 11.38 9.40 -12.09
CA ARG A 357 10.71 8.34 -12.83
C ARG A 357 9.77 7.56 -11.90
N ALA A 358 8.67 7.05 -12.46
CA ALA A 358 7.72 6.22 -11.73
C ALA A 358 8.39 4.97 -11.14
N MET A 359 8.10 4.71 -9.86
CA MET A 359 8.54 3.53 -9.10
C MET A 359 7.42 2.52 -8.86
N ILE A 360 6.20 2.89 -9.23
CA ILE A 360 4.97 2.12 -9.11
C ILE A 360 4.14 2.33 -10.38
N ASP A 361 3.28 1.36 -10.66
CA ASP A 361 2.46 1.36 -11.88
C ASP A 361 1.13 2.10 -11.71
N ASP A 362 0.77 2.51 -10.49
CA ASP A 362 -0.45 3.28 -10.18
C ASP A 362 -0.19 4.78 -10.43
N PRO A 363 -0.76 5.39 -11.49
CA PRO A 363 -0.47 6.78 -11.85
C PRO A 363 -1.00 7.77 -10.81
N TYR A 364 -2.15 7.49 -10.20
CA TYR A 364 -2.77 8.35 -9.19
C TYR A 364 -1.94 8.40 -7.92
N LEU A 365 -1.55 7.25 -7.37
CA LEU A 365 -0.66 7.21 -6.19
C LEU A 365 0.71 7.81 -6.52
N PHE A 366 1.23 7.59 -7.72
CA PHE A 366 2.48 8.20 -8.16
C PHE A 366 2.37 9.74 -8.19
N GLY A 367 1.25 10.26 -8.72
CA GLY A 367 0.93 11.69 -8.70
C GLY A 367 0.93 12.28 -7.30
N ARG A 368 0.27 11.62 -6.34
CA ARG A 368 0.24 12.02 -4.92
C ARG A 368 1.66 12.06 -4.33
N ILE A 369 2.45 11.02 -4.54
CA ILE A 369 3.81 10.91 -3.99
C ILE A 369 4.74 11.95 -4.61
N ALA A 370 4.66 12.18 -5.93
CA ALA A 370 5.47 13.18 -6.62
C ALA A 370 5.17 14.60 -6.13
N ALA A 371 3.89 14.96 -6.02
CA ALA A 371 3.49 16.25 -5.46
C ALA A 371 3.96 16.42 -4.00
N ASN A 372 3.76 15.39 -3.17
CA ASN A 372 4.21 15.43 -1.78
C ASN A 372 5.73 15.59 -1.64
N HIS A 373 6.49 14.91 -2.51
CA HIS A 373 7.95 15.02 -2.56
C HIS A 373 8.38 16.44 -2.91
N SER A 374 7.85 17.00 -4.01
CA SER A 374 8.24 18.33 -4.48
C SER A 374 7.83 19.47 -3.52
N LEU A 375 6.81 19.27 -2.70
CA LEU A 375 6.44 20.21 -1.63
C LEU A 375 7.39 20.12 -0.42
N GLY A 376 8.14 19.02 -0.27
CA GLY A 376 8.97 18.72 0.90
C GLY A 376 9.98 19.81 1.24
N ASP A 377 10.71 20.30 0.25
CA ASP A 377 11.69 21.39 0.41
C ASP A 377 11.07 22.69 0.92
N VAL A 378 9.89 23.07 0.40
CA VAL A 378 9.17 24.27 0.85
C VAL A 378 8.79 24.13 2.32
N PHE A 379 8.29 22.96 2.72
CA PHE A 379 7.98 22.67 4.12
C PHE A 379 9.24 22.65 5.01
N ALA A 380 10.34 22.06 4.54
CA ALA A 380 11.60 22.02 5.29
C ALA A 380 12.17 23.41 5.60
N MET A 381 11.92 24.37 4.70
CA MET A 381 12.26 25.79 4.87
C MET A 381 11.26 26.56 5.76
N GLY A 382 10.17 25.91 6.18
CA GLY A 382 9.05 26.52 6.93
C GLY A 382 8.10 27.36 6.07
N GLY A 383 8.22 27.25 4.74
CA GLY A 383 7.45 28.04 3.79
C GLY A 383 6.03 27.55 3.63
N GLU A 384 5.16 28.47 3.25
CA GLU A 384 3.78 28.20 2.86
C GLU A 384 3.74 27.99 1.34
N PRO A 385 3.39 26.80 0.82
CA PRO A 385 3.27 26.58 -0.62
C PRO A 385 2.24 27.52 -1.25
N GLN A 386 2.55 28.05 -2.43
CA GLN A 386 1.66 28.96 -3.16
C GLN A 386 1.26 28.40 -4.51
N THR A 387 2.25 28.00 -5.32
CA THR A 387 2.01 27.56 -6.69
C THR A 387 2.89 26.38 -7.07
N ALA A 388 2.43 25.60 -8.05
CA ALA A 388 3.17 24.52 -8.66
C ALA A 388 3.06 24.56 -10.19
N LEU A 389 4.15 24.20 -10.86
CA LEU A 389 4.21 23.93 -12.30
C LEU A 389 4.57 22.47 -12.51
N ALA A 390 3.72 21.71 -13.21
CA ALA A 390 3.97 20.28 -13.45
C ALA A 390 5.06 20.08 -14.51
N ILE A 391 5.90 19.06 -14.33
CA ILE A 391 6.85 18.55 -15.33
C ILE A 391 6.56 17.06 -15.48
N ALA A 392 5.78 16.69 -16.50
CA ALA A 392 5.32 15.33 -16.71
C ALA A 392 5.96 14.74 -17.97
N THR A 393 6.39 13.47 -17.92
CA THR A 393 6.76 12.68 -19.10
C THR A 393 5.92 11.43 -19.14
N LEU A 394 5.25 11.18 -20.26
CA LEU A 394 4.32 10.08 -20.41
C LEU A 394 4.86 9.04 -21.40
N PRO A 395 4.68 7.73 -21.13
CA PRO A 395 4.99 6.69 -22.09
C PRO A 395 4.31 6.93 -23.43
N TYR A 396 4.97 6.52 -24.51
CA TYR A 396 4.33 6.51 -25.82
C TYR A 396 3.11 5.59 -25.81
N GLY A 397 1.99 6.08 -26.33
CA GLY A 397 0.76 5.31 -26.44
C GLY A 397 -0.26 6.00 -27.35
N ILE A 398 -1.37 5.30 -27.58
CA ILE A 398 -2.54 5.88 -28.24
C ILE A 398 -3.13 7.01 -27.38
N GLU A 399 -3.77 8.01 -28.00
CA GLU A 399 -4.22 9.22 -27.29
C GLU A 399 -5.06 8.93 -26.05
N SER A 400 -5.97 7.94 -26.11
CA SER A 400 -6.85 7.58 -25.01
C SER A 400 -6.11 7.02 -23.78
N GLN A 401 -5.00 6.31 -23.99
CA GLN A 401 -4.20 5.75 -22.89
C GLN A 401 -3.30 6.82 -22.27
N VAL A 402 -2.75 7.72 -23.10
CA VAL A 402 -1.99 8.87 -22.64
C VAL A 402 -2.90 9.80 -21.82
N GLU A 403 -4.13 10.03 -22.28
CA GLU A 403 -5.14 10.81 -21.58
C GLU A 403 -5.51 10.21 -20.22
N ASP A 404 -5.85 8.92 -20.16
CA ASP A 404 -6.21 8.24 -18.91
C ASP A 404 -5.06 8.26 -17.89
N THR A 405 -3.85 7.95 -18.35
CA THR A 405 -2.64 7.98 -17.50
C THR A 405 -2.39 9.40 -16.95
N LEU A 406 -2.51 10.41 -17.81
CA LEU A 406 -2.33 11.81 -17.40
C LEU A 406 -3.42 12.24 -16.42
N SER A 407 -4.68 11.90 -16.68
CA SER A 407 -5.83 12.27 -15.84
C SER A 407 -5.69 11.69 -14.44
N GLN A 408 -5.43 10.39 -14.31
CA GLN A 408 -5.22 9.75 -13.01
C GLN A 408 -4.02 10.35 -12.26
N MET A 409 -2.90 10.55 -12.96
CA MET A 409 -1.69 11.12 -12.37
C MET A 409 -1.88 12.56 -11.88
N MET A 410 -2.54 13.40 -12.68
CA MET A 410 -2.81 14.79 -12.31
C MET A 410 -3.91 14.90 -11.25
N ALA A 411 -4.91 14.02 -11.23
CA ALA A 411 -5.92 13.97 -10.19
C ALA A 411 -5.27 13.73 -8.81
N GLY A 412 -4.39 12.73 -8.70
CA GLY A 412 -3.66 12.46 -7.46
C GLY A 412 -2.75 13.62 -7.05
N ALA A 413 -1.99 14.19 -7.99
CA ALA A 413 -1.15 15.33 -7.69
C ALA A 413 -1.94 16.56 -7.22
N THR A 414 -3.06 16.87 -7.89
CA THR A 414 -3.88 18.04 -7.59
C THR A 414 -4.54 17.93 -6.21
N GLU A 415 -4.93 16.73 -5.79
CA GLU A 415 -5.44 16.49 -4.43
C GLU A 415 -4.41 16.89 -3.36
N VAL A 416 -3.15 16.48 -3.52
CA VAL A 416 -2.08 16.81 -2.58
C VAL A 416 -1.72 18.30 -2.61
N LEU A 417 -1.69 18.90 -3.81
CA LEU A 417 -1.48 20.34 -3.96
C LEU A 417 -2.63 21.14 -3.31
N HIS A 418 -3.86 20.66 -3.43
CA HIS A 418 -5.04 21.27 -2.82
C HIS A 418 -4.95 21.22 -1.30
N GLU A 419 -4.67 20.05 -0.71
CA GLU A 419 -4.47 19.91 0.73
C GLU A 419 -3.35 20.84 1.27
N ALA A 420 -2.33 21.13 0.45
CA ALA A 420 -1.24 22.04 0.78
C ALA A 420 -1.58 23.52 0.53
N GLY A 421 -2.70 23.84 -0.11
CA GLY A 421 -3.09 25.21 -0.50
C GLY A 421 -2.30 25.77 -1.69
N ALA A 422 -1.60 24.91 -2.46
CA ALA A 422 -0.84 25.31 -3.63
C ALA A 422 -1.68 25.23 -4.91
N ALA A 423 -1.72 26.30 -5.69
CA ALA A 423 -2.38 26.32 -6.99
C ALA A 423 -1.49 25.67 -8.06
N LEU A 424 -2.02 24.71 -8.81
CA LEU A 424 -1.40 24.32 -10.09
C LEU A 424 -1.63 25.46 -11.08
N VAL A 425 -0.55 26.08 -11.59
CA VAL A 425 -0.64 27.27 -12.44
C VAL A 425 -0.15 27.05 -13.87
N GLY A 426 0.22 25.81 -14.21
CA GLY A 426 0.73 25.43 -15.53
C GLY A 426 1.64 24.22 -15.47
N GLY A 427 2.42 24.01 -16.54
CA GLY A 427 3.40 22.94 -16.60
C GLY A 427 3.91 22.64 -18.00
N HIS A 428 4.62 21.51 -18.11
CA HIS A 428 5.16 20.97 -19.35
C HIS A 428 4.90 19.47 -19.43
N THR A 429 4.47 19.01 -20.60
CA THR A 429 4.22 17.59 -20.87
C THR A 429 5.11 17.06 -21.99
N SER A 430 5.93 16.09 -21.60
CA SER A 430 6.73 15.09 -22.29
C SER A 430 6.02 13.88 -22.88
N GLU A 431 6.43 13.34 -24.01
CA GLU A 431 6.30 11.91 -24.32
C GLU A 431 7.70 11.28 -24.36
N GLY A 432 7.86 10.15 -23.67
CA GLY A 432 9.13 9.47 -23.46
C GLY A 432 8.94 7.96 -23.24
N ALA A 433 10.04 7.24 -22.98
CA ALA A 433 9.97 5.80 -22.74
C ALA A 433 9.49 5.46 -21.31
N GLU A 434 9.81 6.30 -20.33
CA GLU A 434 9.48 6.09 -18.93
C GLU A 434 8.50 7.16 -18.44
N LEU A 435 7.50 6.75 -17.65
CA LEU A 435 6.62 7.67 -16.94
C LEU A 435 7.45 8.44 -15.89
N ALA A 436 7.33 9.76 -15.85
CA ALA A 436 7.96 10.60 -14.86
C ALA A 436 7.06 11.79 -14.52
N LEU A 437 7.15 12.25 -13.27
CA LEU A 437 6.43 13.43 -12.81
C LEU A 437 7.31 14.20 -11.84
N GLY A 438 7.10 15.51 -11.82
CA GLY A 438 7.73 16.43 -10.90
C GLY A 438 7.00 17.75 -10.88
N PHE A 439 7.38 18.60 -9.94
CA PHE A 439 6.83 19.94 -9.83
C PHE A 439 7.94 20.93 -9.53
N ALA A 440 7.90 22.07 -10.23
CA ALA A 440 8.54 23.27 -9.74
C ALA A 440 7.55 23.98 -8.81
N VAL A 441 7.92 24.12 -7.53
CA VAL A 441 7.04 24.64 -6.49
C VAL A 441 7.57 25.99 -6.00
N SER A 442 6.65 26.93 -5.83
CA SER A 442 6.90 28.22 -5.21
C SER A 442 6.21 28.29 -3.85
N GLY A 443 6.90 28.81 -2.84
CA GLY A 443 6.36 29.08 -1.52
C GLY A 443 6.68 30.49 -1.04
N LEU A 444 6.02 30.93 0.02
CA LEU A 444 6.27 32.22 0.66
C LEU A 444 6.60 32.04 2.14
N ILE A 445 7.48 32.91 2.64
CA ILE A 445 7.87 32.93 4.05
C ILE A 445 8.30 34.32 4.49
N ASP A 446 8.09 34.64 5.77
CA ASP A 446 8.66 35.86 6.35
C ASP A 446 10.19 35.75 6.38
N ARG A 447 10.90 36.79 5.95
CA ARG A 447 12.37 36.78 5.81
C ARG A 447 13.12 36.31 7.06
N GLU A 448 12.60 36.66 8.23
CA GLU A 448 13.21 36.37 9.54
C GLU A 448 12.90 34.95 10.05
N LYS A 449 11.90 34.28 9.45
CA LYS A 449 11.37 32.98 9.88
C LYS A 449 11.89 31.81 9.06
N ILE A 450 12.80 32.05 8.13
CA ILE A 450 13.36 31.02 7.26
C ILE A 450 14.07 29.96 8.08
N LEU A 451 13.55 28.73 8.05
CA LEU A 451 14.26 27.58 8.58
C LEU A 451 15.39 27.22 7.63
N ARG A 452 16.55 26.88 8.19
CA ARG A 452 17.77 26.57 7.46
C ARG A 452 18.29 25.21 7.89
N LYS A 453 19.14 24.61 7.05
CA LYS A 453 19.92 23.42 7.41
C LYS A 453 20.95 23.71 8.53
N GLY A 454 21.39 24.96 8.64
CA GLY A 454 22.31 25.42 9.67
C GLY A 454 21.59 26.06 10.86
N GLY A 455 22.22 26.00 12.03
CA GLY A 455 21.70 26.61 13.26
C GLY A 455 21.64 25.66 14.46
N MET A 456 22.03 24.39 14.28
CA MET A 456 22.14 23.41 15.35
C MET A 456 23.09 23.88 16.45
N ARG A 457 22.73 23.62 17.71
CA ARG A 457 23.51 24.05 18.87
C ARG A 457 23.92 22.84 19.72
N PRO A 458 25.12 22.83 20.32
CA PRO A 458 25.47 21.80 21.29
C PRO A 458 24.40 21.66 22.39
N GLY A 459 23.99 20.44 22.66
CA GLY A 459 22.89 20.11 23.57
C GLY A 459 21.53 19.90 22.89
N ASP A 460 21.34 20.34 21.64
CA ASP A 460 20.12 20.05 20.91
C ASP A 460 19.93 18.53 20.70
N ARG A 461 18.67 18.10 20.60
CA ARG A 461 18.27 16.74 20.24
C ARG A 461 17.88 16.69 18.78
N LEU A 462 18.31 15.62 18.11
CA LEU A 462 17.96 15.35 16.71
C LEU A 462 16.75 14.42 16.65
N LEU A 463 15.83 14.72 15.74
CA LEU A 463 14.65 13.90 15.49
C LEU A 463 14.43 13.67 14.00
N VAL A 464 13.74 12.58 13.68
CA VAL A 464 13.16 12.32 12.36
C VAL A 464 11.66 12.09 12.48
N THR A 465 10.88 12.54 11.50
CA THR A 465 9.41 12.39 11.52
C THR A 465 8.89 11.14 10.81
N LYS A 466 9.72 10.51 9.97
CA LYS A 466 9.36 9.28 9.22
C LYS A 466 10.47 8.23 9.30
N PRO A 467 10.11 6.93 9.18
CA PRO A 467 11.08 5.85 9.17
C PRO A 467 11.91 5.80 7.88
N LEU A 468 13.07 5.15 7.95
CA LEU A 468 13.94 4.90 6.80
C LEU A 468 13.63 3.57 6.11
N GLY A 469 13.98 3.48 4.82
CA GLY A 469 14.09 2.23 4.07
C GLY A 469 13.35 2.18 2.74
N THR A 470 12.78 3.30 2.26
CA THR A 470 12.01 3.28 1.00
C THR A 470 12.88 2.86 -0.18
N GLY A 471 14.13 3.32 -0.25
CA GLY A 471 15.03 3.01 -1.36
C GLY A 471 15.33 1.51 -1.47
N ALA A 472 15.62 0.87 -0.34
CA ALA A 472 15.86 -0.57 -0.27
C ALA A 472 14.58 -1.35 -0.65
N LEU A 473 13.43 -0.97 -0.09
CA LEU A 473 12.16 -1.64 -0.35
C LEU A 473 11.74 -1.59 -1.83
N PHE A 474 11.85 -0.43 -2.48
CA PHE A 474 11.54 -0.35 -3.92
C PHE A 474 12.59 -1.04 -4.79
N ALA A 475 13.86 -1.10 -4.37
CA ALA A 475 14.86 -1.93 -5.05
C ALA A 475 14.52 -3.43 -4.96
N ALA A 476 13.97 -3.91 -3.84
CA ALA A 476 13.45 -5.27 -3.73
C ALA A 476 12.17 -5.48 -4.55
N ASN A 477 11.26 -4.49 -4.57
CA ASN A 477 10.03 -4.56 -5.34
C ASN A 477 10.29 -4.76 -6.83
N MET A 478 11.19 -3.95 -7.39
CA MET A 478 11.59 -4.03 -8.81
C MET A 478 12.28 -5.36 -9.17
N ARG A 479 12.72 -6.13 -8.17
CA ARG A 479 13.32 -7.47 -8.35
C ARG A 479 12.35 -8.59 -7.97
N HIS A 480 11.08 -8.27 -7.70
CA HIS A 480 10.05 -9.20 -7.23
C HIS A 480 10.42 -9.94 -5.93
N LYS A 481 11.21 -9.29 -5.05
CA LYS A 481 11.68 -9.83 -3.76
C LYS A 481 11.08 -9.12 -2.55
N ALA A 482 10.19 -8.14 -2.75
CA ALA A 482 9.47 -7.49 -1.67
C ALA A 482 8.14 -8.19 -1.39
N ARG A 483 7.67 -8.13 -0.13
CA ARG A 483 6.32 -8.53 0.25
C ARG A 483 5.36 -7.37 0.06
N GLY A 484 4.11 -7.65 -0.33
CA GLY A 484 3.07 -6.63 -0.53
C GLY A 484 2.90 -5.71 0.70
N ALA A 485 2.82 -6.29 1.90
CA ALA A 485 2.68 -5.53 3.15
C ALA A 485 3.85 -4.56 3.42
N TRP A 486 5.08 -4.88 2.94
CA TRP A 486 6.22 -3.97 3.07
C TRP A 486 6.06 -2.75 2.16
N ILE A 487 5.62 -2.97 0.92
CA ILE A 487 5.41 -1.90 -0.05
C ILE A 487 4.20 -1.04 0.34
N THR A 488 3.12 -1.64 0.84
CA THR A 488 2.00 -0.88 1.41
C THR A 488 2.45 0.03 2.55
N ALA A 489 3.24 -0.48 3.50
CA ALA A 489 3.76 0.34 4.60
C ALA A 489 4.68 1.48 4.11
N ALA A 490 5.49 1.24 3.07
CA ALA A 490 6.30 2.28 2.44
C ALA A 490 5.44 3.34 1.75
N LEU A 491 4.45 2.92 0.95
CA LEU A 491 3.51 3.81 0.27
C LEU A 491 2.71 4.66 1.26
N ASP A 492 2.23 4.07 2.35
CA ASP A 492 1.54 4.80 3.43
C ASP A 492 2.45 5.89 4.01
N SER A 493 3.71 5.56 4.32
CA SER A 493 4.69 6.53 4.84
C SER A 493 5.01 7.67 3.85
N MET A 494 5.13 7.34 2.55
CA MET A 494 5.43 8.33 1.50
C MET A 494 4.27 9.29 1.24
N GLN A 495 3.03 8.90 1.54
CA GLN A 495 1.84 9.74 1.39
C GLN A 495 1.63 10.72 2.56
N ILE A 496 2.27 10.51 3.70
CA ILE A 496 2.18 11.46 4.83
C ILE A 496 2.83 12.78 4.41
N SER A 497 2.07 13.89 4.39
CA SER A 497 2.63 15.20 4.07
C SER A 497 3.58 15.69 5.15
N ASN A 498 4.65 16.42 4.79
CA ASN A 498 5.52 17.09 5.77
C ASN A 498 4.93 18.43 6.29
N HIS A 499 3.78 18.87 5.77
CA HIS A 499 3.19 20.17 6.08
C HIS A 499 2.94 20.39 7.59
N ALA A 500 2.18 19.52 8.24
CA ALA A 500 1.83 19.67 9.65
C ALA A 500 3.07 19.58 10.57
N GLY A 501 3.99 18.67 10.25
CA GLY A 501 5.25 18.47 10.95
C GLY A 501 6.17 19.68 10.85
N ALA A 502 6.32 20.26 9.65
CA ALA A 502 7.08 21.49 9.45
C ALA A 502 6.51 22.65 10.25
N ARG A 503 5.18 22.84 10.24
CA ARG A 503 4.52 23.87 11.06
C ARG A 503 4.74 23.65 12.56
N CYS A 504 4.72 22.41 13.04
CA CYS A 504 5.03 22.06 14.42
C CYS A 504 6.48 22.46 14.78
N LEU A 505 7.45 22.03 13.97
CA LEU A 505 8.87 22.34 14.17
C LEU A 505 9.14 23.85 14.12
N HIS A 506 8.49 24.56 13.20
CA HIS A 506 8.57 26.00 13.09
C HIS A 506 8.03 26.70 14.36
N ARG A 507 6.84 26.33 14.85
CA ARG A 507 6.26 26.90 16.08
C ARG A 507 7.15 26.65 17.31
N ARG A 508 7.79 25.49 17.37
CA ARG A 508 8.70 25.10 18.46
C ARG A 508 10.12 25.63 18.29
N SER A 509 10.35 26.52 17.33
CA SER A 509 11.64 27.18 17.08
C SER A 509 12.79 26.19 16.88
N SER A 510 12.56 25.15 16.06
CA SER A 510 13.62 24.21 15.67
C SER A 510 14.86 24.97 15.19
N SER A 511 16.02 24.59 15.70
CA SER A 511 17.28 25.30 15.43
C SER A 511 17.81 25.05 14.02
N ALA A 512 17.50 23.88 13.45
CA ALA A 512 17.74 23.55 12.05
C ALA A 512 16.72 22.50 11.57
N CYS A 513 16.43 22.51 10.28
CA CYS A 513 15.51 21.56 9.64
C CYS A 513 15.94 21.28 8.19
N THR A 514 15.72 20.05 7.74
CA THR A 514 15.79 19.60 6.35
C THR A 514 14.82 18.43 6.17
N ASP A 515 14.46 18.09 4.95
CA ASP A 515 13.84 16.80 4.64
C ASP A 515 14.92 15.75 4.30
N VAL A 516 14.57 14.47 4.49
CA VAL A 516 15.45 13.34 4.19
C VAL A 516 15.01 12.73 2.86
N THR A 517 15.84 12.88 1.83
CA THR A 517 15.56 12.45 0.46
C THR A 517 16.69 11.59 -0.15
N GLY A 518 17.14 11.89 -1.38
CA GLY A 518 18.01 11.04 -2.19
C GLY A 518 19.42 10.78 -1.62
N PHE A 519 19.94 11.65 -0.75
CA PHE A 519 21.25 11.44 -0.12
C PHE A 519 21.21 10.55 1.13
N GLY A 520 20.01 10.10 1.52
CA GLY A 520 19.79 9.35 2.76
C GLY A 520 19.98 10.21 4.01
N LEU A 521 19.74 9.60 5.17
CA LEU A 521 19.82 10.29 6.46
C LEU A 521 21.21 10.88 6.69
N LEU A 522 22.26 10.10 6.44
CA LEU A 522 23.63 10.54 6.70
C LEU A 522 24.04 11.70 5.80
N GLY A 523 23.61 11.72 4.54
CA GLY A 523 23.93 12.80 3.61
C GLY A 523 23.37 14.14 4.05
N HIS A 524 22.07 14.16 4.35
CA HIS A 524 21.38 15.36 4.83
C HIS A 524 21.92 15.82 6.20
N LEU A 525 22.22 14.89 7.11
CA LEU A 525 22.84 15.23 8.38
C LEU A 525 24.23 15.86 8.21
N VAL A 526 25.06 15.35 7.31
CA VAL A 526 26.39 15.95 7.03
C VAL A 526 26.26 17.38 6.53
N GLU A 527 25.24 17.70 5.73
CA GLU A 527 24.97 19.08 5.30
C GLU A 527 24.62 19.98 6.49
N MET A 528 23.74 19.53 7.38
CA MET A 528 23.36 20.29 8.58
C MET A 528 24.55 20.53 9.52
N ILE A 529 25.36 19.49 9.75
CA ILE A 529 26.57 19.54 10.59
C ILE A 529 27.55 20.58 10.05
N ARG A 530 27.83 20.54 8.75
CA ARG A 530 28.74 21.51 8.10
C ARG A 530 28.22 22.94 8.19
N ALA A 531 26.92 23.13 7.99
CA ALA A 531 26.29 24.45 8.07
C ALA A 531 26.22 25.01 9.50
N SER A 532 26.33 24.16 10.52
CA SER A 532 26.23 24.56 11.94
C SER A 532 27.58 24.55 12.67
N GLU A 533 28.62 23.99 12.06
CA GLU A 533 29.95 23.84 12.66
C GLU A 533 29.94 23.09 14.01
N VAL A 534 29.17 22.01 14.08
CA VAL A 534 29.00 21.14 15.27
C VAL A 534 29.42 19.71 14.97
N GLU A 535 29.33 18.83 15.96
CA GLU A 535 29.42 17.37 15.81
C GLU A 535 28.10 16.73 16.26
N VAL A 536 27.88 15.47 15.90
CA VAL A 536 26.67 14.72 16.25
C VAL A 536 26.99 13.32 16.75
N GLU A 537 26.26 12.90 17.77
CA GLU A 537 26.18 11.52 18.19
C GLU A 537 24.80 10.97 17.83
N LEU A 538 24.74 9.95 16.96
CA LEU A 538 23.49 9.27 16.64
C LEU A 538 23.37 7.94 17.38
N GLU A 539 22.15 7.60 17.76
CA GLU A 539 21.78 6.33 18.35
C GLU A 539 21.11 5.44 17.29
N LEU A 540 21.83 4.45 16.78
CA LEU A 540 21.35 3.57 15.70
C LEU A 540 20.07 2.83 16.10
N GLY A 541 20.00 2.35 17.34
CA GLY A 541 18.85 1.64 17.87
C GLY A 541 17.55 2.46 17.91
N ALA A 542 17.66 3.79 17.98
CA ALA A 542 16.53 4.71 18.05
C ALA A 542 15.98 5.11 16.67
N ILE A 543 16.70 4.82 15.58
CA ILE A 543 16.27 5.19 14.23
C ILE A 543 15.08 4.32 13.80
N PRO A 544 13.93 4.93 13.46
CA PRO A 544 12.75 4.20 13.02
C PRO A 544 12.98 3.62 11.62
N ILE A 545 12.66 2.34 11.42
CA ILE A 545 12.88 1.60 10.17
C ILE A 545 11.56 1.02 9.66
N LEU A 546 11.34 1.10 8.35
CA LEU A 546 10.17 0.52 7.69
C LEU A 546 10.18 -1.01 7.78
N PRO A 547 9.00 -1.65 7.92
CA PRO A 547 8.89 -3.10 7.87
C PRO A 547 9.49 -3.68 6.58
N GLY A 548 10.35 -4.68 6.70
CA GLY A 548 11.02 -5.33 5.57
C GLY A 548 12.31 -4.68 5.09
N ALA A 549 12.63 -3.45 5.53
CA ALA A 549 13.86 -2.78 5.09
C ALA A 549 15.12 -3.50 5.60
N LEU A 550 15.12 -3.96 6.86
CA LEU A 550 16.21 -4.75 7.42
C LEU A 550 16.37 -6.10 6.71
N ASP A 551 15.27 -6.79 6.43
CA ASP A 551 15.28 -8.05 5.67
C ASP A 551 15.88 -7.85 4.27
N THR A 552 15.55 -6.73 3.64
CA THR A 552 16.00 -6.38 2.29
C THR A 552 17.50 -6.14 2.24
N VAL A 553 18.04 -5.34 3.17
CA VAL A 553 19.49 -5.10 3.22
C VAL A 553 20.28 -6.33 3.68
N ALA A 554 19.71 -7.15 4.57
CA ALA A 554 20.31 -8.44 4.97
C ALA A 554 20.40 -9.41 3.78
N ALA A 555 19.47 -9.35 2.83
CA ALA A 555 19.53 -10.08 1.57
C ALA A 555 20.48 -9.46 0.53
N GLY A 556 21.24 -8.40 0.88
CA GLY A 556 22.16 -7.71 -0.01
C GLY A 556 21.48 -6.86 -1.08
N ILE A 557 20.20 -6.51 -0.90
CA ILE A 557 19.44 -5.70 -1.85
C ILE A 557 19.44 -4.25 -1.34
N THR A 558 20.04 -3.36 -2.13
CA THR A 558 20.09 -1.92 -1.85
C THR A 558 19.75 -1.13 -3.11
N SER A 559 19.38 0.14 -2.93
CA SER A 559 19.14 1.07 -4.04
C SER A 559 20.41 1.27 -4.90
N SER A 560 20.22 1.51 -6.20
CA SER A 560 21.32 1.83 -7.13
C SER A 560 22.08 3.11 -6.77
N LEU A 561 21.47 4.02 -6.00
CA LEU A 561 22.12 5.24 -5.53
C LEU A 561 22.92 5.04 -4.23
N GLN A 562 22.61 3.99 -3.46
CA GLN A 562 23.25 3.73 -2.17
C GLN A 562 24.78 3.60 -2.25
N PRO A 563 25.39 2.95 -3.27
CA PRO A 563 26.86 2.93 -3.42
C PRO A 563 27.50 4.32 -3.52
N GLN A 564 26.80 5.32 -4.05
CA GLN A 564 27.30 6.69 -4.12
C GLN A 564 27.20 7.36 -2.75
N ASN A 565 26.09 7.15 -2.03
CA ASN A 565 25.89 7.65 -0.67
C ASN A 565 26.86 7.01 0.33
N LEU A 566 27.26 5.74 0.15
CA LEU A 566 28.24 5.06 1.00
C LEU A 566 29.58 5.81 1.13
N ARG A 567 29.93 6.67 0.16
CA ARG A 567 31.12 7.54 0.26
C ARG A 567 31.07 8.48 1.46
N LEU A 568 29.88 8.78 1.98
CA LEU A 568 29.65 9.60 3.16
C LEU A 568 30.04 8.89 4.46
N ARG A 569 30.31 7.58 4.45
CA ARG A 569 30.79 6.85 5.64
C ARG A 569 32.05 7.47 6.24
N ARG A 570 32.87 8.15 5.42
CA ARG A 570 34.06 8.92 5.85
C ARG A 570 33.76 10.04 6.84
N ALA A 571 32.50 10.42 7.04
CA ALA A 571 32.11 11.39 8.06
C ALA A 571 31.87 10.72 9.44
N VAL A 572 31.95 9.39 9.52
CA VAL A 572 31.68 8.60 10.73
C VAL A 572 33.00 8.10 11.31
N ARG A 573 33.20 8.35 12.61
CA ARG A 573 34.43 8.00 13.34
C ARG A 573 34.52 6.51 13.65
N ASP A 574 33.46 5.94 14.23
CA ASP A 574 33.45 4.59 14.79
C ASP A 574 32.93 3.50 13.82
N GLN A 575 33.30 3.59 12.53
CA GLN A 575 32.77 2.70 11.48
C GLN A 575 32.92 1.21 11.80
N ASP A 576 34.08 0.78 12.29
CA ASP A 576 34.37 -0.63 12.58
C ASP A 576 33.48 -1.19 13.72
N ARG A 577 33.01 -0.33 14.62
CA ARG A 577 32.16 -0.73 15.75
C ARG A 577 30.70 -0.94 15.34
N VAL A 578 30.28 -0.33 14.25
CA VAL A 578 28.87 -0.34 13.80
C VAL A 578 28.65 -1.07 12.48
N ALA A 579 29.73 -1.52 11.83
CA ALA A 579 29.67 -2.16 10.51
C ALA A 579 28.73 -3.38 10.48
N ASP A 580 28.61 -4.09 11.60
CA ASP A 580 27.77 -5.28 11.75
C ASP A 580 26.31 -4.95 12.15
N ASP A 581 25.97 -3.70 12.49
CA ASP A 581 24.58 -3.35 12.79
C ASP A 581 23.74 -3.36 11.50
N PRO A 582 22.60 -4.10 11.46
CA PRO A 582 21.80 -4.21 10.25
C PRO A 582 21.16 -2.89 9.78
N ARG A 583 21.13 -1.85 10.62
CA ARG A 583 20.66 -0.50 10.27
C ARG A 583 21.72 0.35 9.60
N TRP A 584 23.00 0.00 9.74
CA TRP A 584 24.10 0.77 9.18
C TRP A 584 23.94 1.04 7.66
N PRO A 585 23.59 0.04 6.81
CA PRO A 585 23.37 0.27 5.39
C PRO A 585 22.20 1.21 5.07
N LEU A 586 21.22 1.34 5.99
CA LEU A 586 20.02 2.15 5.80
C LEU A 586 20.27 3.64 6.04
N LEU A 587 21.34 4.03 6.73
CA LEU A 587 21.73 5.44 6.86
C LEU A 587 22.06 6.10 5.51
N PHE A 588 22.45 5.28 4.54
CA PHE A 588 22.85 5.68 3.18
C PHE A 588 21.75 5.43 2.15
N ASP A 589 20.64 4.81 2.56
CA ASP A 589 19.54 4.49 1.67
C ASP A 589 18.83 5.78 1.23
N PRO A 590 18.64 6.04 -0.07
CA PRO A 590 17.86 7.18 -0.53
C PRO A 590 16.41 7.03 -0.08
N GLN A 591 15.83 8.13 0.40
CA GLN A 591 14.43 8.17 0.80
C GLN A 591 13.62 8.92 -0.26
N THR A 592 12.48 8.36 -0.69
CA THR A 592 11.52 9.07 -1.54
C THR A 592 10.39 9.57 -0.67
N ALA A 593 10.08 10.87 -0.74
CA ALA A 593 9.07 11.51 0.09
C ALA A 593 9.30 11.23 1.60
N GLY A 594 10.56 11.32 2.02
CA GLY A 594 10.97 11.05 3.39
C GLY A 594 10.49 12.12 4.37
N GLY A 595 10.83 11.91 5.64
CA GLY A 595 10.43 12.80 6.73
C GLY A 595 11.34 14.01 6.86
N LEU A 596 11.02 14.85 7.83
CA LEU A 596 11.87 15.95 8.27
C LEU A 596 12.92 15.41 9.25
N LEU A 597 14.16 15.87 9.09
CA LEU A 597 15.25 15.78 10.06
C LEU A 597 15.41 17.16 10.69
N ALA A 598 15.26 17.24 12.01
CA ALA A 598 15.30 18.52 12.71
C ALA A 598 16.09 18.45 14.01
N SER A 599 16.58 19.61 14.42
CA SER A 599 17.27 19.85 15.69
C SER A 599 16.38 20.73 16.58
N VAL A 600 16.17 20.32 17.82
CA VAL A 600 15.33 21.01 18.81
C VAL A 600 16.05 21.08 20.16
N ALA A 601 15.75 22.10 20.96
CA ALA A 601 16.32 22.23 22.29
C ALA A 601 15.95 21.01 23.16
N GLU A 602 16.88 20.55 24.01
CA GLU A 602 16.68 19.37 24.87
C GLU A 602 15.42 19.45 25.73
N SER A 603 15.10 20.64 26.26
CA SER A 603 13.91 20.87 27.08
C SER A 603 12.59 20.70 26.33
N GLU A 604 12.58 20.84 24.99
CA GLU A 604 11.38 20.76 24.15
C GLU A 604 11.26 19.44 23.40
N ALA A 605 12.31 18.61 23.44
CA ALA A 605 12.45 17.45 22.56
C ALA A 605 11.30 16.44 22.69
N GLU A 606 10.99 16.00 23.91
CA GLU A 606 9.92 15.01 24.16
C GLU A 606 8.54 15.58 23.81
N ALA A 607 8.25 16.81 24.23
CA ALA A 607 6.98 17.47 23.92
C ALA A 607 6.79 17.65 22.41
N CYS A 608 7.87 17.93 21.67
CA CYS A 608 7.83 18.00 20.22
C CYS A 608 7.51 16.65 19.57
N VAL A 609 8.10 15.56 20.08
CA VAL A 609 7.84 14.20 19.57
C VAL A 609 6.39 13.78 19.84
N GLU A 610 5.86 14.06 21.03
CA GLU A 610 4.47 13.78 21.38
C GLU A 610 3.49 14.53 20.46
N GLU A 611 3.72 15.83 20.24
CA GLU A 611 2.88 16.63 19.33
C GLU A 611 2.96 16.09 17.90
N LEU A 612 4.15 15.80 17.37
CA LEU A 612 4.32 15.24 16.04
C LEU A 612 3.59 13.89 15.90
N ARG A 613 3.66 13.01 16.89
CA ARG A 613 2.90 11.75 16.88
C ARG A 613 1.39 12.00 16.83
N SER A 614 0.90 12.98 17.60
CA SER A 614 -0.53 13.37 17.58
C SER A 614 -0.99 13.95 16.25
N LEU A 615 -0.08 14.58 15.50
CA LEU A 615 -0.31 15.15 14.16
C LEU A 615 -0.25 14.10 13.03
N GLY A 616 -0.13 12.81 13.36
CA GLY A 616 -0.11 11.72 12.37
C GLY A 616 1.29 11.29 11.93
N TYR A 617 2.33 11.61 12.69
CA TYR A 617 3.71 11.11 12.47
C TYR A 617 4.07 10.04 13.52
N PRO A 618 3.47 8.83 13.48
CA PRO A 618 3.56 7.84 14.56
C PRO A 618 4.97 7.32 14.81
N HIS A 619 5.83 7.38 13.79
CA HIS A 619 7.22 6.91 13.85
C HIS A 619 8.22 8.00 14.23
N THR A 620 7.75 9.18 14.65
CA THR A 620 8.67 10.24 15.10
C THR A 620 9.52 9.76 16.26
N ALA A 621 10.84 9.96 16.17
CA ALA A 621 11.79 9.51 17.18
C ALA A 621 12.95 10.51 17.33
N LEU A 622 13.46 10.63 18.56
CA LEU A 622 14.76 11.23 18.83
C LEU A 622 15.84 10.22 18.42
N ILE A 623 16.77 10.64 17.57
CA ILE A 623 17.78 9.74 16.98
C ILE A 623 19.21 10.09 17.39
N GLY A 624 19.39 11.14 18.20
CA GLY A 624 20.72 11.56 18.61
C GLY A 624 20.74 12.91 19.31
N ARG A 625 21.96 13.44 19.46
CA ARG A 625 22.23 14.74 20.05
C ARG A 625 23.34 15.47 19.31
N VAL A 626 23.26 16.79 19.34
CA VAL A 626 24.29 17.69 18.83
C VAL A 626 25.31 17.94 19.94
N ILE A 627 26.58 17.82 19.62
CA ILE A 627 27.70 18.04 20.54
C ILE A 627 28.63 19.14 20.02
N ALA A 628 29.45 19.69 20.92
CA ALA A 628 30.42 20.70 20.55
C ALA A 628 31.45 20.12 19.58
N ARG A 629 31.86 20.92 18.59
CA ARG A 629 32.89 20.55 17.63
C ARG A 629 34.22 20.31 18.33
N SER A 630 34.90 19.23 17.97
CA SER A 630 36.24 18.88 18.40
C SER A 630 37.26 19.03 17.25
N ASP A 631 38.52 18.71 17.51
CA ASP A 631 39.58 18.71 16.49
C ASP A 631 39.54 17.46 15.58
N ALA A 632 38.58 16.57 15.77
CA ALA A 632 38.44 15.37 14.97
C ALA A 632 37.99 15.68 13.53
N LEU A 633 38.43 14.84 12.59
CA LEU A 633 38.09 14.98 11.18
C LEU A 633 36.68 14.48 10.86
N GLU A 634 36.25 13.41 11.52
CA GLU A 634 34.94 12.80 11.38
C GLU A 634 33.94 13.39 12.39
N PRO A 635 32.90 14.12 11.93
CA PRO A 635 32.01 14.84 12.83
C PRO A 635 30.84 14.01 13.39
N ILE A 636 30.73 12.73 13.03
CA ILE A 636 29.66 11.85 13.45
C ILE A 636 30.23 10.68 14.25
N THR A 637 29.66 10.47 15.43
CA THR A 637 29.85 9.28 16.26
C THR A 637 28.54 8.50 16.34
N LEU A 638 28.62 7.19 16.50
CA LEU A 638 27.46 6.31 16.54
C LEU A 638 27.46 5.47 17.80
N SER A 639 26.32 5.41 18.49
CA SER A 639 26.03 4.48 19.56
C SER A 639 25.06 3.39 19.06
N VAL A 640 25.24 2.17 19.60
CA VAL A 640 24.44 0.98 19.26
C VAL A 640 23.44 0.71 20.37
#